data_AF-A0A1L9T4I4-F1
#
_entry.id   AF-A0A1L9T4I4-F1
#
_cell.length_a   1.000
_cell.length_b   1.000
_cell.length_c   1.000
_cell.angle_alpha   90.00
_cell.angle_beta   90.00
_cell.angle_gamma   90.00
#
_symmetry.space_group_name_H-M   'P 1'
#
loop_
_entity.id
_entity.type
_entity.pdbx_description
1 polymer ?
#
loop_
_entity_poly.entity_id
_entity_poly.type
_entity_poly.pdbx_seq_one_letter_code
_entity_poly.pdbx_strand_id
1 'polypeptide(L)'
;MADELDTNRIKDWRSIITLIVFVLANIVVLVPFHVPVYIPRSFANAILRGLSALRVIERRQYGPDTGKFVRLNFPFNFVTAPLIADLFLLAILAIGRKEVHDGTIEADNISPIDIMVFFLSLAYIAISIDASGLIRYLAFKVLQKGGKVGHRLFFYLYAFFFILGSFIGNDPIILSGTAFLAYMTRVSSNIVHPRAWIYTQFAVANIASAILVTSNPTNLVLTSAFQIKFIDYTANMIVPVVITAIVLFPFLLYIIFADESLVPLSIEMHELPEDVRSKKPVNPNIPNARGNAEEQEKEAANGEEDKLLSLEEILNPFLDKRGAAFGAVIMAATLITVLALNAASQGHTHPVFWVTLPAAFVLFCWDIAYGWHHRHETRKIARKGREDVERMRAQEILHEQEMANDSSDPKSTVALGVPSPVILDPRDREVSVPPSTASAQPSPSGISTLDEKQGLGLANVNSLLPNPASPAEKAKEMPPPLSNIPEPENDKTLESLAISTYRWLQETFPTVTAVVTHMPFPLVPFAFAMFILVQALATKGWIEVFAYGWDHWVNRTGTIGAIGGMGFLSVILCNFAGTNIGTTILLSRVVQTWQSIHEANGTPISDRTFWATVYSMALGVNYGAFSTAFSASLAGLLWRDILARKHIHVRSLDFAMVNLPIIAISMAVGCAVLVGEVYIMRDNSPYNS
;
A
#
# COMPACT_ATOMS: atom_id res chain seq x y z
N MET A 1 -31.13 -1.63 31.27
CA MET A 1 -30.22 -0.72 32.00
C MET A 1 -29.45 -1.41 33.13
N ALA A 2 -30.01 -1.78 34.28
CA ALA A 2 -29.21 -2.43 35.35
C ALA A 2 -28.64 -3.82 34.96
N ASP A 3 -29.42 -4.66 34.29
CA ASP A 3 -28.98 -6.00 33.82
C ASP A 3 -27.95 -5.93 32.66
N GLU A 4 -27.83 -4.79 31.97
CA GLU A 4 -26.90 -4.59 30.85
C GLU A 4 -25.49 -4.20 31.32
N LEU A 5 -25.35 -3.63 32.51
CA LEU A 5 -24.07 -3.24 33.11
C LEU A 5 -23.46 -4.33 34.02
N ASP A 6 -24.07 -5.52 34.06
CA ASP A 6 -23.61 -6.64 34.88
C ASP A 6 -22.37 -7.32 34.27
N THR A 7 -21.22 -7.13 34.92
CA THR A 7 -19.96 -7.74 34.52
C THR A 7 -19.88 -9.24 34.83
N ASN A 8 -20.84 -9.83 35.54
CA ASN A 8 -20.82 -11.27 35.83
C ASN A 8 -20.89 -12.15 34.57
N ARG A 9 -21.33 -11.59 33.43
CA ARG A 9 -21.35 -12.25 32.12
C ARG A 9 -19.97 -12.75 31.66
N ILE A 10 -18.88 -12.13 32.16
CA ILE A 10 -17.51 -12.54 31.81
C ILE A 10 -17.09 -13.90 32.40
N LYS A 11 -17.83 -14.42 33.39
CA LYS A 11 -17.56 -15.72 34.00
C LYS A 11 -17.95 -16.89 33.09
N ASP A 12 -18.75 -16.64 32.05
CA ASP A 12 -19.10 -17.64 31.06
C ASP A 12 -17.88 -17.95 30.16
N TRP A 13 -17.61 -19.24 29.91
CA TRP A 13 -16.56 -19.68 29.01
C TRP A 13 -16.73 -19.11 27.60
N ARG A 14 -17.99 -18.86 27.16
CA ARG A 14 -18.30 -18.22 25.88
C ARG A 14 -17.82 -16.77 25.83
N SER A 15 -17.84 -16.06 26.96
CA SER A 15 -17.30 -14.71 27.03
C SER A 15 -15.77 -14.73 26.94
N ILE A 16 -15.11 -15.63 27.68
CA ILE A 16 -13.65 -15.76 27.68
C ILE A 16 -13.12 -16.15 26.30
N ILE A 17 -13.73 -17.14 25.65
CA ILE A 17 -13.30 -17.58 24.32
C ILE A 17 -13.51 -16.48 23.26
N THR A 18 -14.54 -15.65 23.40
CA THR A 18 -14.77 -14.50 22.50
C THR A 18 -13.62 -13.49 22.58
N LEU A 19 -13.16 -13.15 23.79
CA LEU A 19 -11.99 -12.28 23.96
C LEU A 19 -10.71 -12.91 23.40
N ILE A 20 -10.49 -14.21 23.67
CA ILE A 20 -9.31 -14.91 23.15
C ILE A 20 -9.30 -14.88 21.63
N VAL A 21 -10.42 -15.20 21.00
CA VAL A 21 -10.56 -15.19 19.53
C VAL A 21 -10.38 -13.79 18.97
N PHE A 22 -10.95 -12.77 19.63
CA PHE A 22 -10.72 -11.36 19.28
C PHE A 22 -9.21 -11.03 19.28
N VAL A 23 -8.51 -11.35 20.37
CA VAL A 23 -7.07 -11.10 20.51
C VAL A 23 -6.26 -11.86 19.45
N LEU A 24 -6.56 -13.14 19.22
CA LEU A 24 -5.85 -13.95 18.23
C LEU A 24 -6.05 -13.44 16.80
N ALA A 25 -7.28 -13.07 16.42
CA ALA A 25 -7.57 -12.49 15.11
C ALA A 25 -6.75 -11.23 14.87
N ASN A 26 -6.67 -10.37 15.88
CA ASN A 26 -5.93 -9.13 15.88
C ASN A 26 -4.40 -9.32 15.83
N ILE A 27 -3.85 -10.32 16.52
CA ILE A 27 -2.43 -10.70 16.41
C ILE A 27 -2.10 -11.16 14.98
N VAL A 28 -2.99 -11.92 14.34
CA VAL A 28 -2.81 -12.36 12.95
C VAL A 28 -2.84 -11.17 11.99
N VAL A 29 -3.64 -10.14 12.27
CA VAL A 29 -3.64 -8.89 11.48
C VAL A 29 -2.29 -8.15 11.60
N LEU A 30 -1.70 -8.12 12.80
CA LEU A 30 -0.38 -7.52 13.04
C LEU A 30 0.74 -8.29 12.34
N VAL A 31 0.69 -9.62 12.40
CA VAL A 31 1.71 -10.52 11.85
C VAL A 31 1.04 -11.53 10.91
N PRO A 32 0.78 -11.15 9.65
CA PRO A 32 0.14 -12.05 8.70
C PRO A 32 1.08 -13.21 8.36
N PHE A 33 0.54 -14.41 8.24
CA PHE A 33 1.29 -15.61 7.91
C PHE A 33 0.53 -16.49 6.92
N HIS A 34 1.23 -17.47 6.35
CA HIS A 34 0.65 -18.43 5.41
C HIS A 34 0.70 -19.82 6.02
N VAL A 35 -0.43 -20.53 6.00
CA VAL A 35 -0.50 -21.92 6.45
C VAL A 35 -0.44 -22.83 5.24
N PRO A 36 0.55 -23.74 5.16
CA PRO A 36 0.59 -24.75 4.11
C PRO A 36 -0.47 -25.82 4.38
N VAL A 37 -1.54 -25.81 3.58
CA VAL A 37 -2.58 -26.83 3.57
C VAL A 37 -2.23 -27.88 2.52
N TYR A 38 -2.00 -29.10 2.97
CA TYR A 38 -1.68 -30.23 2.09
C TYR A 38 -2.96 -30.95 1.69
N ILE A 39 -3.35 -30.83 0.42
CA ILE A 39 -4.52 -31.50 -0.12
C ILE A 39 -4.09 -32.73 -0.91
N PRO A 40 -4.77 -33.89 -0.75
CA PRO A 40 -4.49 -35.07 -1.57
C PRO A 40 -4.58 -34.73 -3.05
N ARG A 41 -3.55 -35.10 -3.83
CA ARG A 41 -3.47 -34.72 -5.24
C ARG A 41 -4.56 -35.37 -6.09
N SER A 42 -5.06 -36.54 -5.67
CA SER A 42 -6.23 -37.17 -6.28
C SER A 42 -7.46 -36.26 -6.22
N PHE A 43 -7.70 -35.60 -5.08
CA PHE A 43 -8.80 -34.68 -4.87
C PHE A 43 -8.59 -33.36 -5.63
N ALA A 44 -7.39 -32.77 -5.55
CA ALA A 44 -7.05 -31.57 -6.31
C ALA A 44 -7.18 -31.79 -7.83
N ASN A 45 -6.66 -32.92 -8.34
CA ASN A 45 -6.78 -33.27 -9.76
C ASN A 45 -8.23 -33.59 -10.14
N ALA A 46 -9.05 -34.16 -9.25
CA ALA A 46 -10.47 -34.38 -9.51
C ALA A 46 -11.22 -33.05 -9.63
N ILE A 47 -10.97 -32.09 -8.74
CA ILE A 47 -11.51 -30.73 -8.83
C ILE A 47 -11.03 -30.06 -10.12
N LEU A 48 -9.73 -30.07 -10.41
CA LEU A 48 -9.17 -29.42 -11.59
C LEU A 48 -9.67 -30.07 -12.89
N ARG A 49 -9.83 -31.40 -12.92
CA ARG A 49 -10.47 -32.11 -14.03
C ARG A 49 -11.94 -31.70 -14.17
N GLY A 50 -12.68 -31.62 -13.07
CA GLY A 50 -14.06 -31.12 -13.04
C GLY A 50 -14.16 -29.69 -13.58
N LEU A 51 -13.30 -28.78 -13.12
CA LEU A 51 -13.23 -27.40 -13.58
C LEU A 51 -12.83 -27.30 -15.05
N SER A 52 -11.90 -28.13 -15.52
CA SER A 52 -11.54 -28.20 -16.95
C SER A 52 -12.66 -28.79 -17.81
N ALA A 53 -13.39 -29.80 -17.30
CA ALA A 53 -14.54 -30.39 -17.98
C ALA A 53 -15.72 -29.41 -18.06
N LEU A 54 -15.88 -28.57 -17.02
CA LEU A 54 -16.81 -27.44 -16.98
C LEU A 54 -16.31 -26.21 -17.74
N ARG A 55 -15.14 -26.29 -18.40
CA ARG A 55 -14.48 -25.19 -19.14
C ARG A 55 -14.24 -23.93 -18.29
N VAL A 56 -14.10 -24.08 -16.98
CA VAL A 56 -13.77 -22.98 -16.07
C VAL A 56 -12.31 -22.59 -16.22
N ILE A 57 -11.41 -23.58 -16.31
CA ILE A 57 -9.94 -23.41 -16.37
C ILE A 57 -9.41 -24.05 -17.65
N GLU A 58 -8.32 -23.51 -18.21
CA GLU A 58 -7.62 -24.07 -19.37
C GLU A 58 -7.10 -25.51 -19.12
N ARG A 59 -7.12 -26.36 -20.15
CA ARG A 59 -6.66 -27.75 -20.05
C ARG A 59 -5.14 -27.81 -19.97
N ARG A 60 -4.57 -27.59 -18.79
CA ARG A 60 -3.14 -27.77 -18.54
C ARG A 60 -2.72 -29.23 -18.73
N GLN A 61 -1.69 -29.47 -19.53
CA GLN A 61 -0.92 -30.72 -19.50
C GLN A 61 -0.14 -30.75 -18.20
N TYR A 62 -0.62 -31.55 -17.23
CA TYR A 62 0.10 -31.74 -15.97
C TYR A 62 1.35 -32.57 -16.25
N GLY A 63 2.53 -31.98 -15.98
CA GLY A 63 3.79 -32.71 -16.01
C GLY A 63 3.79 -33.88 -15.02
N PRO A 64 4.68 -34.89 -15.22
CA PRO A 64 4.77 -36.06 -14.36
C PRO A 64 5.42 -35.69 -13.02
N ASP A 65 4.69 -35.01 -12.14
CA ASP A 65 5.17 -34.73 -10.79
C ASP A 65 4.90 -35.91 -9.84
N THR A 66 5.91 -36.26 -9.05
CA THR A 66 5.99 -37.47 -8.22
C THR A 66 5.32 -37.37 -6.85
N GLY A 67 4.77 -36.21 -6.46
CA GLY A 67 4.21 -35.96 -5.12
C GLY A 67 2.74 -36.39 -4.92
N LYS A 68 2.42 -37.03 -3.78
CA LYS A 68 1.05 -37.44 -3.37
C LYS A 68 0.14 -36.27 -2.93
N PHE A 69 0.71 -35.12 -2.56
CA PHE A 69 -0.02 -33.97 -2.03
C PHE A 69 0.32 -32.70 -2.83
N VAL A 70 -0.66 -31.80 -2.94
CA VAL A 70 -0.48 -30.43 -3.43
C VAL A 70 -0.46 -29.49 -2.23
N ARG A 71 0.58 -28.67 -2.13
CA ARG A 71 0.72 -27.65 -1.08
C ARG A 71 0.02 -26.38 -1.53
N LEU A 72 -1.07 -26.01 -0.85
CA LEU A 72 -1.72 -24.71 -0.99
C LEU A 72 -1.32 -23.82 0.17
N ASN A 73 -0.82 -22.62 -0.10
CA ASN A 73 -0.49 -21.66 0.95
C ASN A 73 -1.71 -20.77 1.21
N PHE A 74 -2.47 -21.08 2.26
CA PHE A 74 -3.65 -20.28 2.62
C PHE A 74 -3.22 -19.03 3.41
N PRO A 75 -3.59 -17.81 2.97
CA PRO A 75 -3.18 -16.58 3.64
C PRO A 75 -4.06 -16.29 4.86
N PHE A 76 -3.42 -16.16 6.03
CA PHE A 76 -4.00 -15.58 7.23
C PHE A 76 -3.57 -14.12 7.32
N ASN A 77 -4.48 -13.20 6.99
CA ASN A 77 -4.23 -11.76 6.89
C ASN A 77 -5.38 -10.95 7.49
N PHE A 78 -5.33 -9.63 7.33
CA PHE A 78 -6.34 -8.72 7.86
C PHE A 78 -7.76 -8.98 7.32
N VAL A 79 -7.93 -9.60 6.16
CA VAL A 79 -9.24 -9.95 5.62
C VAL A 79 -9.73 -11.29 6.15
N THR A 80 -8.89 -12.31 6.08
CA THR A 80 -9.30 -13.69 6.37
C THR A 80 -9.39 -13.98 7.87
N ALA A 81 -8.52 -13.39 8.69
CA ALA A 81 -8.45 -13.74 10.10
C ALA A 81 -9.68 -13.28 10.91
N PRO A 82 -10.16 -12.02 10.80
CA PRO A 82 -11.39 -11.59 11.49
C PRO A 82 -12.62 -12.35 10.98
N LEU A 83 -12.70 -12.60 9.67
CA LEU A 83 -13.81 -13.38 9.09
C LEU A 83 -13.85 -14.82 9.63
N ILE A 84 -12.70 -15.50 9.69
CA ILE A 84 -12.59 -16.85 10.27
C ILE A 84 -12.94 -16.82 11.75
N ALA A 85 -12.53 -15.78 12.48
CA ALA A 85 -12.87 -15.59 13.88
C ALA A 85 -14.40 -15.50 14.09
N ASP A 86 -15.11 -14.70 13.29
CA ASP A 86 -16.58 -14.63 13.36
C ASP A 86 -17.24 -15.96 13.02
N LEU A 87 -16.80 -16.62 11.94
CA LEU A 87 -17.33 -17.93 11.56
C LEU A 87 -17.11 -18.98 12.65
N PHE A 88 -15.96 -18.94 13.31
CA PHE A 88 -15.65 -19.81 14.44
C PHE A 88 -16.56 -19.51 15.64
N LEU A 89 -16.72 -18.23 16.01
CA LEU A 89 -17.60 -17.82 17.11
C LEU A 89 -19.07 -18.17 16.84
N LEU A 90 -19.52 -18.08 15.59
CA LEU A 90 -20.84 -18.53 15.15
C LEU A 90 -20.96 -20.05 15.29
N ALA A 91 -19.95 -20.81 14.86
CA ALA A 91 -19.97 -22.27 14.90
C ALA A 91 -20.06 -22.82 16.34
N ILE A 92 -19.43 -22.15 17.31
CA ILE A 92 -19.51 -22.53 18.73
C ILE A 92 -20.71 -21.91 19.46
N LEU A 93 -21.59 -21.19 18.75
CA LEU A 93 -22.73 -20.47 19.30
C LEU A 93 -22.34 -19.46 20.40
N ALA A 94 -21.13 -18.90 20.31
CA ALA A 94 -20.71 -17.79 21.15
C ALA A 94 -21.40 -16.51 20.68
N ILE A 95 -21.51 -16.29 19.37
CA ILE A 95 -22.28 -15.19 18.78
C ILE A 95 -23.47 -15.74 17.98
N GLY A 96 -24.51 -14.94 17.80
CA GLY A 96 -25.74 -15.32 17.10
C GLY A 96 -26.17 -14.30 16.06
N ARG A 97 -27.43 -14.43 15.62
CA ARG A 97 -28.02 -13.54 14.59
C ARG A 97 -28.01 -12.08 15.01
N LYS A 98 -28.19 -11.80 16.31
CA LYS A 98 -28.24 -10.43 16.82
C LYS A 98 -26.90 -9.73 16.65
N GLU A 99 -25.80 -10.35 17.10
CA GLU A 99 -24.46 -9.79 16.96
C GLU A 99 -24.06 -9.55 15.50
N VAL A 100 -24.41 -10.49 14.61
CA VAL A 100 -24.16 -10.33 13.17
C VAL A 100 -25.00 -9.21 12.56
N HIS A 101 -26.29 -9.12 12.91
CA HIS A 101 -27.18 -8.05 12.44
C HIS A 101 -26.69 -6.68 12.92
N ASP A 102 -26.44 -6.55 14.21
CA ASP A 102 -26.01 -5.30 14.86
C ASP A 102 -24.62 -4.86 14.36
N GLY A 103 -23.72 -5.81 14.09
CA GLY A 103 -22.41 -5.55 13.50
C GLY A 103 -22.42 -5.25 12.00
N THR A 104 -23.56 -5.42 11.31
CA THR A 104 -23.66 -5.17 9.85
C THR A 104 -24.58 -4.01 9.50
N ILE A 105 -25.75 -3.92 10.11
CA ILE A 105 -26.77 -2.94 9.73
C ILE A 105 -26.67 -1.69 10.57
N GLU A 106 -27.14 -1.74 11.82
CA GLU A 106 -27.15 -0.59 12.71
C GLU A 106 -27.27 -1.06 14.15
N ALA A 107 -26.43 -0.49 15.02
CA ALA A 107 -26.56 -0.61 16.47
C ALA A 107 -25.95 0.63 17.16
N ASP A 108 -26.61 1.13 18.19
CA ASP A 108 -26.10 2.19 19.08
C ASP A 108 -25.57 3.43 18.33
N ASN A 109 -26.39 3.92 17.38
CA ASN A 109 -26.12 5.07 16.51
C ASN A 109 -24.95 4.90 15.53
N ILE A 110 -24.46 3.67 15.35
CA ILE A 110 -23.44 3.35 14.35
C ILE A 110 -24.06 2.43 13.30
N SER A 111 -24.07 2.88 12.04
CA SER A 111 -24.52 2.10 10.88
C SER A 111 -23.33 1.72 10.01
N PRO A 112 -22.76 0.50 10.17
CA PRO A 112 -21.59 0.08 9.41
C PRO A 112 -21.77 0.13 7.89
N ILE A 113 -22.96 -0.25 7.39
CA ILE A 113 -23.27 -0.18 5.95
C ILE A 113 -23.18 1.25 5.45
N ASP A 114 -23.79 2.21 6.15
CA ASP A 114 -23.82 3.60 5.69
C ASP A 114 -22.41 4.21 5.66
N ILE A 115 -21.59 3.87 6.65
CA ILE A 115 -20.18 4.27 6.75
C ILE A 115 -19.38 3.68 5.59
N MET A 116 -19.57 2.38 5.28
CA MET A 116 -18.85 1.71 4.18
C MET A 116 -19.27 2.24 2.80
N VAL A 117 -20.57 2.47 2.57
CA VAL A 117 -21.05 3.03 1.30
C VAL A 117 -20.56 4.46 1.12
N PHE A 118 -20.60 5.28 2.17
CA PHE A 118 -20.04 6.62 2.16
C PHE A 118 -18.54 6.58 1.82
N PHE A 119 -17.77 5.76 2.54
CA PHE A 119 -16.33 5.65 2.38
C PHE A 119 -15.94 5.20 0.98
N LEU A 120 -16.55 4.14 0.45
CA LEU A 120 -16.27 3.65 -0.91
C LEU A 120 -16.64 4.68 -1.98
N SER A 121 -17.76 5.40 -1.80
CA SER A 121 -18.18 6.43 -2.75
C SER A 121 -17.17 7.58 -2.80
N LEU A 122 -16.74 8.07 -1.64
CA LEU A 122 -15.77 9.16 -1.57
C LEU A 122 -14.38 8.70 -2.02
N ALA A 123 -13.96 7.49 -1.66
CA ALA A 123 -12.72 6.87 -2.13
C ALA A 123 -12.72 6.76 -3.67
N TYR A 124 -13.83 6.37 -4.28
CA TYR A 124 -13.95 6.35 -5.74
C TYR A 124 -13.70 7.73 -6.35
N ILE A 125 -14.33 8.79 -5.82
CA ILE A 125 -14.13 10.17 -6.30
C ILE A 125 -12.67 10.59 -6.14
N ALA A 126 -12.08 10.32 -4.98
CA ALA A 126 -10.72 10.71 -4.65
C ALA A 126 -9.67 9.98 -5.51
N ILE A 127 -9.84 8.67 -5.71
CA ILE A 127 -8.96 7.84 -6.55
C ILE A 127 -9.16 8.15 -8.03
N SER A 128 -10.37 8.49 -8.49
CA SER A 128 -10.61 8.93 -9.88
C SER A 128 -9.89 10.25 -10.18
N ILE A 129 -9.91 11.21 -9.26
CA ILE A 129 -9.10 12.43 -9.35
C ILE A 129 -7.61 12.08 -9.43
N ASP A 130 -7.14 11.12 -8.65
CA ASP A 130 -5.74 10.70 -8.70
C ASP A 130 -5.37 10.02 -10.02
N ALA A 131 -6.22 9.12 -10.51
CA ALA A 131 -6.05 8.43 -11.79
C ALA A 131 -6.01 9.42 -12.97
N SER A 132 -6.62 10.60 -12.86
CA SER A 132 -6.49 11.67 -13.86
C SER A 132 -5.07 12.27 -13.92
N GLY A 133 -4.21 12.01 -12.93
CA GLY A 133 -2.84 12.51 -12.82
C GLY A 133 -2.71 13.87 -12.13
N LEU A 134 -3.81 14.41 -11.56
CA LEU A 134 -3.82 15.73 -10.94
C LEU A 134 -2.82 15.86 -9.79
N ILE A 135 -2.78 14.90 -8.87
CA ILE A 135 -1.90 14.94 -7.70
C ILE A 135 -0.44 14.91 -8.14
N ARG A 136 -0.08 14.03 -9.08
CA ARG A 136 1.28 13.92 -9.63
C ARG A 136 1.71 15.21 -10.35
N TYR A 137 0.83 15.79 -11.15
CA TYR A 137 1.08 17.07 -11.81
C TYR A 137 1.29 18.22 -10.81
N LEU A 138 0.47 18.30 -9.77
CA LEU A 138 0.61 19.32 -8.72
C LEU A 138 1.91 19.12 -7.91
N ALA A 139 2.24 17.88 -7.53
CA ALA A 139 3.49 17.56 -6.86
C ALA A 139 4.71 17.97 -7.70
N PHE A 140 4.65 17.72 -9.01
CA PHE A 140 5.67 18.20 -9.95
C PHE A 140 5.76 19.73 -10.01
N LYS A 141 4.63 20.44 -9.97
CA LYS A 141 4.64 21.92 -9.89
C LYS A 141 5.25 22.43 -8.59
N VAL A 142 5.01 21.74 -7.48
CA VAL A 142 5.63 22.04 -6.18
C VAL A 142 7.14 21.81 -6.26
N LEU A 143 7.58 20.73 -6.91
CA LEU A 143 8.98 20.43 -7.18
C LEU A 143 9.67 21.54 -8.00
N GLN A 144 9.05 21.97 -9.11
CA GLN A 144 9.55 23.09 -9.93
C GLN A 144 9.70 24.38 -9.11
N LYS A 145 8.76 24.65 -8.18
CA LYS A 145 8.77 25.84 -7.32
C LYS A 145 9.81 25.76 -6.20
N GLY A 146 10.04 24.57 -5.64
CA GLY A 146 11.08 24.34 -4.63
C GLY A 146 12.47 24.66 -5.14
N GLY A 147 12.70 24.43 -6.43
CA GLY A 147 13.97 24.69 -7.11
C GLY A 147 15.08 23.79 -6.56
N LYS A 148 16.31 24.29 -6.57
CA LYS A 148 17.50 23.53 -6.13
C LYS A 148 17.73 23.53 -4.63
N VAL A 149 16.88 24.16 -3.80
CA VAL A 149 17.11 24.25 -2.34
C VAL A 149 16.34 23.14 -1.63
N GLY A 150 17.05 22.17 -1.05
CA GLY A 150 16.42 20.93 -0.56
C GLY A 150 15.53 21.13 0.67
N HIS A 151 15.95 21.93 1.66
CA HIS A 151 15.11 22.24 2.82
C HIS A 151 13.82 22.99 2.44
N ARG A 152 13.91 23.89 1.45
CA ARG A 152 12.74 24.61 0.92
C ARG A 152 11.81 23.67 0.16
N LEU A 153 12.36 22.75 -0.63
CA LEU A 153 11.57 21.72 -1.30
C LEU A 153 10.87 20.81 -0.28
N PHE A 154 11.59 20.39 0.75
CA PHE A 154 11.05 19.57 1.84
C PHE A 154 9.86 20.26 2.51
N PHE A 155 10.00 21.55 2.84
CA PHE A 155 8.90 22.36 3.35
C PHE A 155 7.70 22.45 2.38
N TYR A 156 7.96 22.70 1.09
CA TYR A 156 6.88 22.84 0.12
C TYR A 156 6.12 21.54 -0.13
N LEU A 157 6.82 20.39 -0.19
CA LEU A 157 6.17 19.09 -0.29
C LEU A 157 5.43 18.73 1.01
N TYR A 158 6.00 19.03 2.18
CA TYR A 158 5.32 18.88 3.47
C TYR A 158 3.99 19.66 3.52
N ALA A 159 4.04 20.96 3.21
CA ALA A 159 2.86 21.81 3.19
C ALA A 159 1.85 21.38 2.11
N PHE A 160 2.33 20.97 0.94
CA PHE A 160 1.49 20.45 -0.13
C PHE A 160 0.71 19.20 0.31
N PHE A 161 1.39 18.20 0.88
CA PHE A 161 0.73 16.98 1.34
C PHE A 161 -0.18 17.21 2.54
N PHE A 162 0.17 18.12 3.45
CA PHE A 162 -0.71 18.52 4.55
C PHE A 162 -2.02 19.12 4.02
N ILE A 163 -1.94 20.15 3.16
CA ILE A 163 -3.11 20.83 2.61
C ILE A 163 -3.97 19.85 1.81
N LEU A 164 -3.36 19.04 0.95
CA LEU A 164 -4.08 18.06 0.14
C LEU A 164 -4.79 17.02 1.03
N GLY A 165 -4.13 16.56 2.09
CA GLY A 165 -4.64 15.52 2.99
C GLY A 165 -5.82 15.98 3.82
N SER A 166 -5.85 17.27 4.16
CA SER A 166 -6.96 17.87 4.89
C SER A 166 -8.28 17.85 4.12
N PHE A 167 -8.26 17.84 2.78
CA PHE A 167 -9.49 17.88 1.96
C PHE A 167 -9.81 16.56 1.27
N ILE A 168 -8.80 15.92 0.69
CA ILE A 168 -9.00 14.75 -0.17
C ILE A 168 -8.96 13.45 0.64
N GLY A 169 -8.30 13.46 1.79
CA GLY A 169 -7.99 12.27 2.57
C GLY A 169 -6.57 11.76 2.33
N ASN A 170 -6.18 10.75 3.09
CA ASN A 170 -4.84 10.18 3.06
C ASN A 170 -4.63 9.23 1.88
N ASP A 171 -5.63 8.43 1.49
CA ASP A 171 -5.46 7.35 0.50
C ASP A 171 -4.86 7.80 -0.84
N PRO A 172 -5.37 8.84 -1.54
CA PRO A 172 -4.79 9.26 -2.81
C PRO A 172 -3.37 9.82 -2.68
N ILE A 173 -3.04 10.38 -1.52
CA ILE A 173 -1.71 10.93 -1.23
C ILE A 173 -0.73 9.78 -1.00
N ILE A 174 -1.14 8.72 -0.30
CA ILE A 174 -0.34 7.51 -0.18
C ILE A 174 -0.13 6.88 -1.56
N LEU A 175 -1.17 6.79 -2.38
CA LEU A 175 -1.08 6.15 -3.69
C LEU A 175 -0.11 6.87 -4.63
N SER A 176 -0.33 8.17 -4.87
CA SER A 176 0.47 8.93 -5.83
C SER A 176 1.66 9.65 -5.23
N GLY A 177 1.54 10.15 -4.00
CA GLY A 177 2.63 10.87 -3.32
C GLY A 177 3.81 9.95 -2.98
N THR A 178 3.54 8.74 -2.47
CA THR A 178 4.59 7.75 -2.17
C THR A 178 5.37 7.38 -3.44
N ALA A 179 4.67 7.07 -4.53
CA ALA A 179 5.29 6.73 -5.80
C ALA A 179 6.13 7.90 -6.33
N PHE A 180 5.55 9.11 -6.36
CA PHE A 180 6.24 10.32 -6.80
C PHE A 180 7.53 10.58 -5.99
N LEU A 181 7.48 10.45 -4.67
CA LEU A 181 8.64 10.66 -3.80
C LEU A 181 9.70 9.57 -3.96
N ALA A 182 9.28 8.30 -4.10
CA ALA A 182 10.19 7.19 -4.37
C ALA A 182 10.98 7.41 -5.67
N TYR A 183 10.32 7.93 -6.71
CA TYR A 183 10.98 8.30 -7.94
C TYR A 183 11.89 9.53 -7.79
N MET A 184 11.39 10.61 -7.18
CA MET A 184 12.14 11.86 -7.03
C MET A 184 13.45 11.65 -6.28
N THR A 185 13.40 10.90 -5.20
CA THR A 185 14.56 10.57 -4.38
C THR A 185 15.55 9.66 -5.10
N ARG A 186 15.10 8.74 -5.96
CA ARG A 186 15.98 7.86 -6.76
C ARG A 186 16.80 8.63 -7.80
N VAL A 187 16.23 9.70 -8.38
CA VAL A 187 16.90 10.48 -9.44
C VAL A 187 17.79 11.61 -8.88
N SER A 188 17.65 11.94 -7.60
CA SER A 188 18.54 12.89 -6.93
C SER A 188 19.92 12.26 -6.73
N SER A 189 20.98 12.91 -7.20
CA SER A 189 22.36 12.38 -7.08
C SER A 189 22.86 12.30 -5.63
N ASN A 190 22.29 13.12 -4.76
CA ASN A 190 22.78 13.37 -3.40
C ASN A 190 21.80 12.97 -2.28
N ILE A 191 20.69 12.31 -2.60
CA ILE A 191 19.80 11.68 -1.60
C ILE A 191 20.16 10.21 -1.54
N VAL A 192 20.79 9.77 -0.46
CA VAL A 192 21.22 8.37 -0.30
C VAL A 192 20.03 7.46 0.01
N HIS A 193 19.13 7.95 0.87
CA HIS A 193 17.95 7.19 1.29
C HIS A 193 16.67 8.03 1.26
N PRO A 194 15.57 7.49 0.73
CA PRO A 194 14.31 8.23 0.58
C PRO A 194 13.53 8.37 1.89
N ARG A 195 14.08 7.84 3.00
CA ARG A 195 13.41 7.71 4.31
C ARG A 195 12.76 9.01 4.78
N ALA A 196 13.49 10.13 4.76
CA ALA A 196 12.98 11.39 5.29
C ALA A 196 11.72 11.85 4.57
N TRP A 197 11.72 11.78 3.24
CA TRP A 197 10.63 12.26 2.39
C TRP A 197 9.39 11.38 2.52
N ILE A 198 9.57 10.06 2.41
CA ILE A 198 8.46 9.13 2.33
C ILE A 198 7.79 8.95 3.71
N TYR A 199 8.57 8.86 4.80
CA TYR A 199 7.99 8.79 6.15
C TYR A 199 7.31 10.10 6.56
N THR A 200 7.89 11.25 6.18
CA THR A 200 7.26 12.55 6.43
C THR A 200 5.93 12.68 5.69
N GLN A 201 5.87 12.25 4.43
CA GLN A 201 4.63 12.24 3.66
C GLN A 201 3.59 11.30 4.27
N PHE A 202 4.00 10.10 4.71
CA PHE A 202 3.13 9.15 5.38
C PHE A 202 2.55 9.72 6.69
N ALA A 203 3.39 10.31 7.54
CA ALA A 203 2.95 10.93 8.79
C ALA A 203 2.02 12.12 8.54
N VAL A 204 2.44 13.07 7.70
CA VAL A 204 1.67 14.31 7.47
C VAL A 204 0.31 14.05 6.81
N ALA A 205 0.21 13.05 5.92
CA ALA A 205 -1.06 12.68 5.29
C ALA A 205 -2.08 12.16 6.32
N ASN A 206 -1.63 11.33 7.27
CA ASN A 206 -2.48 10.80 8.34
C ASN A 206 -2.79 11.85 9.43
N ILE A 207 -1.85 12.75 9.74
CA ILE A 207 -2.12 13.90 10.62
C ILE A 207 -3.18 14.80 10.00
N ALA A 208 -3.04 15.15 8.72
CA ALA A 208 -3.95 16.04 8.02
C ALA A 208 -5.36 15.46 7.87
N SER A 209 -5.50 14.14 7.71
CA SER A 209 -6.81 13.49 7.59
C SER A 209 -7.67 13.58 8.85
N ALA A 210 -7.12 14.00 9.99
CA ALA A 210 -7.87 14.22 11.23
C ALA A 210 -8.75 15.48 11.21
N ILE A 211 -8.57 16.39 10.25
CA ILE A 211 -9.29 17.69 10.23
C ILE A 211 -10.75 17.51 9.81
N LEU A 212 -11.01 16.82 8.70
CA LEU A 212 -12.37 16.63 8.18
C LEU A 212 -12.88 15.23 8.46
N VAL A 213 -14.19 15.15 8.75
CA VAL A 213 -14.88 13.87 8.94
C VAL A 213 -14.80 12.99 7.70
N THR A 214 -14.86 13.61 6.53
CA THR A 214 -14.85 12.94 5.24
C THR A 214 -13.48 12.38 4.85
N SER A 215 -12.40 12.88 5.46
CA SER A 215 -11.03 12.54 5.04
C SER A 215 -10.53 11.18 5.54
N ASN A 216 -11.21 10.57 6.53
CA ASN A 216 -10.86 9.26 7.05
C ASN A 216 -12.11 8.53 7.58
N PRO A 217 -12.34 7.24 7.25
CA PRO A 217 -13.47 6.47 7.77
C PRO A 217 -13.54 6.43 9.30
N THR A 218 -12.40 6.53 10.02
CA THR A 218 -12.40 6.59 11.50
C THR A 218 -13.16 7.80 12.03
N ASN A 219 -13.02 8.95 11.39
CA ASN A 219 -13.70 10.17 11.82
C ASN A 219 -15.21 10.03 11.64
N LEU A 220 -15.64 9.36 10.56
CA LEU A 220 -17.05 9.09 10.34
C LEU A 220 -17.62 8.15 11.41
N VAL A 221 -16.93 7.04 11.73
CA VAL A 221 -17.34 6.13 12.81
C VAL A 221 -17.51 6.89 14.13
N LEU A 222 -16.53 7.72 14.48
CA LEU A 222 -16.54 8.51 15.72
C LEU A 222 -17.69 9.52 15.74
N THR A 223 -17.86 10.31 14.67
CA THR A 223 -18.93 11.31 14.61
C THR A 223 -20.32 10.68 14.59
N SER A 224 -20.49 9.51 13.97
CA SER A 224 -21.73 8.73 14.06
C SER A 224 -21.99 8.23 15.49
N ALA A 225 -20.97 7.67 16.16
CA ALA A 225 -21.12 7.12 17.52
C ALA A 225 -21.58 8.16 18.55
N PHE A 226 -21.10 9.40 18.45
CA PHE A 226 -21.44 10.50 19.38
C PHE A 226 -22.35 11.56 18.77
N GLN A 227 -22.89 11.33 17.56
CA GLN A 227 -23.79 12.25 16.85
C GLN A 227 -23.25 13.69 16.74
N ILE A 228 -21.95 13.81 16.45
CA ILE A 228 -21.27 15.12 16.32
C ILE A 228 -21.53 15.68 14.93
N LYS A 229 -21.92 16.95 14.84
CA LYS A 229 -21.96 17.64 13.54
C LYS A 229 -20.55 17.78 12.97
N PHE A 230 -20.42 17.68 11.65
CA PHE A 230 -19.14 17.69 10.96
C PHE A 230 -18.41 19.02 11.14
N ILE A 231 -19.17 20.12 11.20
CA ILE A 231 -18.60 21.44 11.46
C ILE A 231 -18.04 21.56 12.88
N ASP A 232 -18.76 21.02 13.88
CA ASP A 232 -18.33 21.04 15.28
C ASP A 232 -17.10 20.14 15.47
N TYR A 233 -17.09 18.97 14.85
CA TYR A 233 -15.91 18.11 14.79
C TYR A 233 -14.71 18.85 14.22
N THR A 234 -14.87 19.45 13.03
CA THR A 234 -13.78 20.16 12.35
C THR A 234 -13.26 21.33 13.18
N ALA A 235 -14.17 22.09 13.81
CA ALA A 235 -13.82 23.25 14.62
C ALA A 235 -12.95 22.89 15.84
N ASN A 236 -13.22 21.76 16.49
CA ASN A 236 -12.44 21.28 17.65
C ASN A 236 -11.16 20.52 17.25
N MET A 237 -11.07 20.03 16.00
CA MET A 237 -9.92 19.24 15.55
C MET A 237 -8.88 20.05 14.77
N ILE A 238 -9.30 21.15 14.12
CA ILE A 238 -8.39 21.93 13.25
C ILE A 238 -7.23 22.54 14.04
N VAL A 239 -7.48 23.09 15.22
CA VAL A 239 -6.46 23.75 16.05
C VAL A 239 -5.36 22.78 16.51
N PRO A 240 -5.65 21.64 17.17
CA PRO A 240 -4.62 20.71 17.61
C PRO A 240 -3.87 20.10 16.44
N VAL A 241 -4.53 19.84 15.32
CA VAL A 241 -3.90 19.24 14.13
C VAL A 241 -2.97 20.21 13.42
N VAL A 242 -3.41 21.45 13.18
CA VAL A 242 -2.57 22.46 12.51
C VAL A 242 -1.37 22.82 13.38
N ILE A 243 -1.55 23.01 14.68
CA ILE A 243 -0.41 23.30 15.58
C ILE A 243 0.54 22.11 15.62
N THR A 244 0.04 20.88 15.67
CA THR A 244 0.88 19.67 15.57
C THR A 244 1.69 19.68 14.27
N ALA A 245 1.07 19.97 13.12
CA ALA A 245 1.78 20.01 11.85
C ALA A 245 2.85 21.12 11.79
N ILE A 246 2.59 22.29 12.38
CA ILE A 246 3.57 23.39 12.46
C ILE A 246 4.75 23.00 13.34
N VAL A 247 4.49 22.43 14.51
CA VAL A 247 5.53 22.06 15.48
C VAL A 247 6.30 20.84 15.00
N LEU A 248 5.67 19.85 14.37
CA LEU A 248 6.33 18.63 13.92
C LEU A 248 7.39 18.90 12.82
N PHE A 249 7.15 19.87 11.94
CA PHE A 249 8.04 20.19 10.83
C PHE A 249 9.51 20.44 11.25
N PRO A 250 9.83 21.36 12.18
CA PRO A 250 11.21 21.57 12.62
C PRO A 250 11.81 20.34 13.31
N PHE A 251 11.03 19.52 14.02
CA PHE A 251 11.54 18.27 14.59
C PHE A 251 11.91 17.26 13.51
N LEU A 252 11.08 17.12 12.46
CA LEU A 252 11.39 16.26 11.33
C LEU A 252 12.68 16.71 10.65
N LEU A 253 12.82 18.01 10.37
CA LEU A 253 13.94 18.54 9.59
C LEU A 253 15.26 18.60 10.38
N TYR A 254 15.22 19.05 11.65
CA TYR A 254 16.45 19.37 12.41
C TYR A 254 16.79 18.36 13.50
N ILE A 255 15.90 17.41 13.82
CA ILE A 255 16.14 16.43 14.89
C ILE A 255 16.08 15.00 14.34
N ILE A 256 14.99 14.61 13.69
CA ILE A 256 14.77 13.22 13.23
C ILE A 256 15.54 12.95 11.94
N PHE A 257 15.47 13.86 10.97
CA PHE A 257 16.13 13.75 9.67
C PHE A 257 17.20 14.84 9.47
N ALA A 258 17.92 15.17 10.56
CA ALA A 258 18.99 16.19 10.57
C ALA A 258 20.18 15.88 9.65
N ASP A 259 20.31 14.63 9.22
CA ASP A 259 21.39 14.16 8.36
C ASP A 259 21.23 14.70 6.92
N GLU A 260 22.23 15.44 6.45
CA GLU A 260 22.26 16.04 5.11
C GLU A 260 22.17 14.99 3.98
N SER A 261 22.51 13.72 4.24
CA SER A 261 22.34 12.63 3.27
C SER A 261 20.87 12.30 2.99
N LEU A 262 19.94 12.81 3.81
CA LEU A 262 18.51 12.59 3.70
C LEU A 262 17.77 13.81 3.17
N VAL A 263 18.10 14.98 3.70
CA VAL A 263 17.54 16.27 3.29
C VAL A 263 18.70 17.22 3.00
N PRO A 264 19.28 17.15 1.80
CA PRO A 264 20.45 17.96 1.47
C PRO A 264 20.07 19.46 1.38
N LEU A 265 21.06 20.34 1.53
CA LEU A 265 20.87 21.78 1.40
C LEU A 265 20.56 22.20 -0.05
N SER A 266 21.21 21.53 -1.01
CA SER A 266 20.96 21.66 -2.45
C SER A 266 20.47 20.34 -3.02
N ILE A 267 19.54 20.34 -3.97
CA ILE A 267 19.10 19.14 -4.69
C ILE A 267 19.61 19.24 -6.12
N GLU A 268 20.40 18.26 -6.50
CA GLU A 268 20.86 18.05 -7.87
C GLU A 268 20.00 16.98 -8.52
N MET A 269 19.00 17.43 -9.27
CA MET A 269 18.25 16.54 -10.16
C MET A 269 19.02 16.40 -11.47
N HIS A 270 19.16 15.16 -11.95
CA HIS A 270 19.61 14.92 -13.32
C HIS A 270 18.65 15.66 -14.28
N GLU A 271 19.19 16.50 -15.17
CA GLU A 271 18.38 17.18 -16.18
C GLU A 271 18.23 16.24 -17.40
N LEU A 272 17.00 16.05 -17.88
CA LEU A 272 16.76 15.25 -19.08
C LEU A 272 17.39 15.90 -20.32
N PRO A 273 17.89 15.10 -21.27
CA PRO A 273 18.15 15.57 -22.61
C PRO A 273 16.84 16.09 -23.27
N GLU A 274 16.96 17.09 -24.14
CA GLU A 274 15.82 17.88 -24.66
C GLU A 274 14.79 17.04 -25.44
N ASP A 275 15.23 15.92 -26.01
CA ASP A 275 14.43 14.95 -26.74
C ASP A 275 13.35 14.29 -25.87
N VAL A 276 13.66 13.92 -24.63
CA VAL A 276 12.71 13.29 -23.70
C VAL A 276 11.70 14.29 -23.14
N ARG A 277 12.12 15.54 -22.88
CA ARG A 277 11.21 16.64 -22.47
C ARG A 277 10.16 16.96 -23.53
N SER A 278 10.46 16.73 -24.80
CA SER A 278 9.57 17.03 -25.92
C SER A 278 8.51 15.95 -26.20
N LYS A 279 8.66 14.74 -25.61
CA LYS A 279 7.71 13.64 -25.79
C LYS A 279 6.36 13.99 -25.16
N LYS A 280 5.27 13.48 -25.74
CA LYS A 280 3.94 13.64 -25.13
C LYS A 280 3.82 12.71 -23.91
N PRO A 281 3.26 13.19 -22.79
CA PRO A 281 3.05 12.34 -21.61
C PRO A 281 2.07 11.22 -21.94
N VAL A 282 2.42 10.00 -21.53
CA VAL A 282 1.60 8.80 -21.74
C VAL A 282 0.81 8.50 -20.47
N ASN A 283 -0.46 8.15 -20.63
CA ASN A 283 -1.33 7.79 -19.51
C ASN A 283 -0.79 6.53 -18.80
N PRO A 284 -0.41 6.63 -17.51
CA PRO A 284 0.13 5.49 -16.76
C PRO A 284 -0.92 4.41 -16.45
N ASN A 285 -2.22 4.72 -16.59
CA ASN A 285 -3.29 3.76 -16.34
C ASN A 285 -3.53 2.80 -17.53
N ILE A 286 -2.90 3.05 -18.68
CA ILE A 286 -3.03 2.18 -19.85
C ILE A 286 -2.02 1.03 -19.70
N PRO A 287 -2.45 -0.24 -19.83
CA PRO A 287 -1.54 -1.38 -19.67
C PRO A 287 -0.46 -1.37 -20.74
N ASN A 288 0.79 -1.67 -20.34
CA ASN A 288 1.98 -1.71 -21.19
C ASN A 288 2.22 -0.42 -21.98
N ALA A 289 1.63 0.71 -21.60
CA ALA A 289 1.67 1.93 -22.41
C ALA A 289 3.08 2.50 -22.59
N ARG A 290 4.03 2.05 -21.77
CA ARG A 290 5.43 2.43 -21.79
C ARG A 290 6.38 1.34 -22.30
N GLY A 291 5.85 0.22 -22.82
CA GLY A 291 6.65 -0.90 -23.29
C GLY A 291 7.58 -1.44 -22.20
N ASN A 292 8.89 -1.21 -22.36
CA ASN A 292 9.97 -1.75 -21.54
C ASN A 292 10.14 -1.11 -20.15
N ALA A 293 9.62 0.10 -19.91
CA ALA A 293 9.91 0.83 -18.66
C ALA A 293 9.51 0.08 -17.38
N GLU A 294 8.46 -0.76 -17.43
CA GLU A 294 7.97 -1.54 -16.29
C GLU A 294 8.69 -2.89 -16.07
N GLU A 295 9.33 -3.44 -17.11
CA GLU A 295 10.12 -4.69 -17.04
C GLU A 295 11.59 -4.37 -16.70
N GLN A 296 12.17 -3.34 -17.31
CA GLN A 296 13.48 -2.79 -16.94
C GLN A 296 13.52 -2.26 -15.50
N GLU A 297 12.44 -1.65 -14.97
CA GLU A 297 12.35 -1.27 -13.55
C GLU A 297 12.53 -2.48 -12.62
N LYS A 298 12.09 -3.68 -13.02
CA LYS A 298 12.17 -4.90 -12.21
C LYS A 298 13.54 -5.58 -12.26
N GLU A 299 14.25 -5.44 -13.38
CA GLU A 299 15.51 -6.15 -13.65
C GLU A 299 16.76 -5.27 -13.40
N ALA A 300 16.67 -3.96 -13.63
CA ALA A 300 17.78 -3.03 -13.46
C ALA A 300 17.89 -2.53 -12.01
N ALA A 301 18.52 -3.31 -11.14
CA ALA A 301 18.99 -2.80 -9.87
C ALA A 301 20.19 -1.83 -10.09
N ASN A 302 19.94 -0.51 -9.99
CA ASN A 302 20.93 0.57 -9.92
C ASN A 302 21.68 0.97 -11.23
N GLY A 303 21.03 0.89 -12.39
CA GLY A 303 21.60 1.39 -13.67
C GLY A 303 21.28 2.85 -14.01
N GLU A 304 21.99 3.44 -14.98
CA GLU A 304 21.68 4.79 -15.53
C GLU A 304 20.36 4.82 -16.32
N GLU A 305 19.98 3.72 -16.98
CA GLU A 305 18.72 3.60 -17.72
C GLU A 305 17.47 3.67 -16.82
N ASP A 306 17.49 3.04 -15.64
CA ASP A 306 16.39 3.10 -14.65
C ASP A 306 16.18 4.55 -14.15
N LYS A 307 17.27 5.30 -13.96
CA LYS A 307 17.21 6.71 -13.57
C LYS A 307 16.55 7.55 -14.67
N LEU A 308 16.85 7.28 -15.94
CA LEU A 308 16.26 8.02 -17.07
C LEU A 308 14.75 7.75 -17.23
N LEU A 309 14.32 6.50 -17.07
CA LEU A 309 12.89 6.12 -17.12
C LEU A 309 12.10 6.73 -15.95
N SER A 310 12.66 6.64 -14.75
CA SER A 310 12.11 7.28 -13.54
C SER A 310 12.01 8.81 -13.69
N LEU A 311 12.99 9.42 -14.35
CA LEU A 311 13.04 10.85 -14.60
C LEU A 311 12.01 11.32 -15.65
N GLU A 312 11.76 10.51 -16.69
CA GLU A 312 10.69 10.75 -17.67
C GLU A 312 9.31 10.80 -16.98
N GLU A 313 9.07 9.94 -15.99
CA GLU A 313 7.81 9.89 -15.24
C GLU A 313 7.54 11.14 -14.38
N ILE A 314 8.58 11.69 -13.76
CA ILE A 314 8.46 12.88 -12.90
C ILE A 314 8.36 14.14 -13.74
N LEU A 315 9.20 14.29 -14.76
CA LEU A 315 9.35 15.54 -15.49
C LEU A 315 8.28 15.74 -16.57
N ASN A 316 7.60 14.67 -16.98
CA ASN A 316 6.49 14.72 -17.92
C ASN A 316 5.22 14.04 -17.36
N PRO A 317 4.62 14.59 -16.28
CA PRO A 317 3.48 13.97 -15.63
C PRO A 317 2.25 14.03 -16.56
N PHE A 318 1.61 12.88 -16.74
CA PHE A 318 0.32 12.81 -17.42
C PHE A 318 -0.75 13.56 -16.61
N LEU A 319 -1.58 14.33 -17.32
CA LEU A 319 -2.74 15.02 -16.75
C LEU A 319 -3.90 15.02 -17.73
N ASP A 320 -4.95 14.27 -17.40
CA ASP A 320 -6.25 14.45 -18.04
C ASP A 320 -6.95 15.67 -17.44
N LYS A 321 -6.76 16.84 -18.08
CA LYS A 321 -7.33 18.11 -17.61
C LYS A 321 -8.85 18.08 -17.50
N ARG A 322 -9.55 17.33 -18.37
CA ARG A 322 -11.02 17.29 -18.37
C ARG A 322 -11.53 16.41 -17.25
N GLY A 323 -10.98 15.20 -17.11
CA GLY A 323 -11.26 14.30 -15.99
C GLY A 323 -10.93 14.94 -14.65
N ALA A 324 -9.74 15.54 -14.52
CA ALA A 324 -9.30 16.22 -13.31
C ALA A 324 -10.23 17.38 -12.90
N ALA A 325 -10.61 18.25 -13.85
CA ALA A 325 -11.49 19.37 -13.57
C ALA A 325 -12.90 18.90 -13.18
N PHE A 326 -13.45 17.92 -13.90
CA PHE A 326 -14.77 17.37 -13.62
C PHE A 326 -14.81 16.68 -12.24
N GLY A 327 -13.83 15.82 -11.95
CA GLY A 327 -13.68 15.16 -10.66
C GLY A 327 -13.49 16.15 -9.51
N ALA A 328 -12.66 17.18 -9.68
CA ALA A 328 -12.44 18.21 -8.66
C ALA A 328 -13.72 19.02 -8.36
N VAL A 329 -14.50 19.36 -9.39
CA VAL A 329 -15.80 20.04 -9.22
C VAL A 329 -16.79 19.14 -8.48
N ILE A 330 -16.88 17.86 -8.86
CA ILE A 330 -17.73 16.88 -8.17
C ILE A 330 -17.31 16.74 -6.70
N MET A 331 -16.01 16.59 -6.43
CA MET A 331 -15.51 16.48 -5.06
C MET A 331 -15.86 17.72 -4.23
N ALA A 332 -15.59 18.92 -4.75
CA ALA A 332 -15.91 20.17 -4.05
C ALA A 332 -17.42 20.29 -3.78
N ALA A 333 -18.26 20.05 -4.79
CA ALA A 333 -19.71 20.07 -4.65
C ALA A 333 -20.20 19.03 -3.62
N THR A 334 -19.63 17.82 -3.64
CA THR A 334 -19.96 16.73 -2.71
C THR A 334 -19.60 17.11 -1.28
N LEU A 335 -18.37 17.57 -1.02
CA LEU A 335 -17.91 17.97 0.31
C LEU A 335 -18.72 19.15 0.87
N ILE A 336 -18.97 20.17 0.04
CA ILE A 336 -19.78 21.33 0.44
C ILE A 336 -21.22 20.90 0.77
N THR A 337 -21.83 20.05 -0.07
CA THR A 337 -23.20 19.58 0.14
C THR A 337 -23.31 18.70 1.38
N VAL A 338 -22.35 17.79 1.60
CA VAL A 338 -22.28 16.97 2.81
C VAL A 338 -22.17 17.84 4.06
N LEU A 339 -21.26 18.81 4.06
CA LEU A 339 -21.08 19.72 5.19
C LEU A 339 -22.33 20.57 5.44
N ALA A 340 -22.95 21.10 4.38
CA ALA A 340 -24.15 21.93 4.47
C ALA A 340 -25.37 21.14 4.97
N LEU A 341 -25.62 19.95 4.43
CA LEU A 341 -26.75 19.11 4.86
C LEU A 341 -26.56 18.62 6.30
N ASN A 342 -25.34 18.23 6.66
CA ASN A 342 -25.05 17.81 8.04
C ASN A 342 -25.21 18.97 9.02
N ALA A 343 -24.77 20.18 8.67
CA ALA A 343 -24.96 21.37 9.50
C ALA A 343 -26.44 21.78 9.63
N ALA A 344 -27.24 21.61 8.56
CA ALA A 344 -28.65 21.98 8.51
C ALA A 344 -29.60 20.94 9.16
N SER A 345 -29.16 19.71 9.38
CA SER A 345 -29.99 18.67 10.00
C SER A 345 -30.34 19.01 11.45
N GLN A 346 -31.64 19.07 11.75
CA GLN A 346 -32.19 19.25 13.10
C GLN A 346 -32.75 17.93 13.65
N GLY A 347 -31.91 16.90 13.76
CA GLY A 347 -32.24 15.66 14.47
C GLY A 347 -32.68 14.47 13.61
N HIS A 348 -32.91 14.66 12.30
CA HIS A 348 -33.00 13.55 11.34
C HIS A 348 -31.80 13.60 10.41
N THR A 349 -30.76 12.84 10.75
CA THR A 349 -29.56 12.71 9.92
C THR A 349 -29.89 11.80 8.74
N HIS A 350 -30.09 12.39 7.56
CA HIS A 350 -30.06 11.59 6.33
C HIS A 350 -28.67 10.93 6.23
N PRO A 351 -28.61 9.64 5.86
CA PRO A 351 -27.33 8.98 5.69
C PRO A 351 -26.45 9.76 4.71
N VAL A 352 -25.23 10.07 5.12
CA VAL A 352 -24.34 10.98 4.39
C VAL A 352 -24.03 10.45 2.98
N PHE A 353 -24.10 9.12 2.81
CA PHE A 353 -23.90 8.48 1.51
C PHE A 353 -24.92 8.89 0.45
N TRP A 354 -26.09 9.45 0.82
CA TRP A 354 -27.08 9.96 -0.13
C TRP A 354 -26.55 11.07 -1.03
N VAL A 355 -25.48 11.76 -0.60
CA VAL A 355 -24.79 12.75 -1.42
C VAL A 355 -23.62 12.12 -2.17
N THR A 356 -22.80 11.33 -1.48
CA THR A 356 -21.56 10.81 -2.06
C THR A 356 -21.82 9.72 -3.10
N LEU A 357 -22.80 8.85 -2.90
CA LEU A 357 -23.08 7.73 -3.80
C LEU A 357 -23.58 8.23 -5.17
N PRO A 358 -24.56 9.14 -5.28
CA PRO A 358 -24.92 9.73 -6.57
C PRO A 358 -23.77 10.49 -7.22
N ALA A 359 -22.97 11.23 -6.45
CA ALA A 359 -21.80 11.94 -6.97
C ALA A 359 -20.75 10.97 -7.56
N ALA A 360 -20.44 9.89 -6.84
CA ALA A 360 -19.55 8.83 -7.31
C ALA A 360 -20.10 8.13 -8.56
N PHE A 361 -21.42 7.88 -8.60
CA PHE A 361 -22.08 7.29 -9.76
C PHE A 361 -22.02 8.20 -10.99
N VAL A 362 -22.24 9.52 -10.84
CA VAL A 362 -22.10 10.50 -11.93
C VAL A 362 -20.67 10.51 -12.46
N LEU A 363 -19.68 10.52 -11.57
CA LEU A 363 -18.28 10.47 -11.97
C LEU A 363 -17.92 9.13 -12.65
N PHE A 364 -18.45 8.01 -12.16
CA PHE A 364 -18.27 6.70 -12.78
C PHE A 364 -18.86 6.66 -14.20
N CYS A 365 -20.07 7.21 -14.39
CA CYS A 365 -20.67 7.35 -15.73
C CYS A 365 -19.81 8.23 -16.65
N TRP A 366 -19.25 9.31 -16.12
CA TRP A 366 -18.30 10.16 -16.86
C TRP A 366 -17.05 9.40 -17.26
N ASP A 367 -16.41 8.69 -16.33
CA ASP A 367 -15.17 7.94 -16.59
C ASP A 367 -15.39 6.82 -17.63
N ILE A 368 -16.55 6.15 -17.60
CA ILE A 368 -16.96 5.20 -18.64
C ILE A 368 -17.16 5.91 -19.98
N ALA A 369 -17.95 6.98 -20.02
CA ALA A 369 -18.24 7.68 -21.27
C ALA A 369 -16.97 8.26 -21.91
N TYR A 370 -16.08 8.80 -21.08
CA TYR A 370 -14.80 9.35 -21.49
C TYR A 370 -13.86 8.27 -22.03
N GLY A 371 -13.73 7.14 -21.33
CA GLY A 371 -12.98 5.98 -21.80
C GLY A 371 -13.55 5.42 -23.10
N TRP A 372 -14.88 5.32 -23.21
CA TRP A 372 -15.54 4.87 -24.43
C TRP A 372 -15.24 5.78 -25.62
N HIS A 373 -15.25 7.10 -25.42
CA HIS A 373 -14.94 8.06 -26.47
C HIS A 373 -13.49 7.91 -26.99
N HIS A 374 -12.53 7.67 -26.10
CA HIS A 374 -11.09 7.60 -26.44
C HIS A 374 -10.56 6.17 -26.67
N ARG A 375 -11.43 5.15 -26.63
CA ARG A 375 -11.06 3.73 -26.68
C ARG A 375 -10.14 3.33 -27.84
N HIS A 376 -10.27 3.99 -28.99
CA HIS A 376 -9.47 3.67 -30.18
C HIS A 376 -8.01 4.12 -30.00
N GLU A 377 -7.81 5.28 -29.36
CA GLU A 377 -6.47 5.80 -29.05
C GLU A 377 -5.82 4.97 -27.95
N THR A 378 -6.55 4.69 -26.85
CA THR A 378 -6.02 3.91 -25.72
C THR A 378 -5.63 2.49 -26.13
N ARG A 379 -6.48 1.81 -26.92
CA ARG A 379 -6.17 0.47 -27.46
C ARG A 379 -4.99 0.47 -28.41
N LYS A 380 -4.82 1.54 -29.21
CA LYS A 380 -3.66 1.68 -30.10
C LYS A 380 -2.36 1.82 -29.30
N ILE A 381 -2.37 2.59 -28.22
CA ILE A 381 -1.22 2.75 -27.32
C ILE A 381 -0.89 1.42 -26.64
N ALA A 382 -1.89 0.74 -26.06
CA ALA A 382 -1.69 -0.54 -25.39
C ALA A 382 -1.17 -1.63 -26.35
N ARG A 383 -1.69 -1.67 -27.59
CA ARG A 383 -1.22 -2.63 -28.61
C ARG A 383 0.22 -2.34 -29.02
N LYS A 384 0.57 -1.08 -29.26
CA LYS A 384 1.95 -0.69 -29.60
C LYS A 384 2.91 -1.07 -28.47
N GLY A 385 2.54 -0.77 -27.23
CA GLY A 385 3.33 -1.13 -26.05
C GLY A 385 3.56 -2.64 -25.92
N ARG A 386 2.55 -3.46 -26.22
CA ARG A 386 2.71 -4.93 -26.29
C ARG A 386 3.68 -5.37 -27.38
N GLU A 387 3.51 -4.86 -28.60
CA GLU A 387 4.39 -5.19 -29.71
C GLU A 387 5.85 -4.82 -29.39
N ASP A 388 6.07 -3.70 -28.71
CA ASP A 388 7.40 -3.28 -28.28
C ASP A 388 7.99 -4.25 -27.22
N VAL A 389 7.21 -4.69 -26.22
CA VAL A 389 7.65 -5.71 -25.24
C VAL A 389 7.96 -7.05 -25.91
N GLU A 390 7.09 -7.51 -26.82
CA GLU A 390 7.27 -8.79 -27.52
C GLU A 390 8.53 -8.78 -28.42
N ARG A 391 8.78 -7.67 -29.13
CA ARG A 391 9.99 -7.52 -29.95
C ARG A 391 11.25 -7.56 -29.10
N MET A 392 11.25 -6.95 -27.92
CA MET A 392 12.41 -6.92 -27.04
C MET A 392 12.68 -8.29 -26.41
N ARG A 393 11.64 -8.97 -25.88
CA ARG A 393 11.80 -10.34 -25.37
C ARG A 393 12.33 -11.30 -26.45
N ALA A 394 11.88 -11.12 -27.69
CA ALA A 394 12.43 -11.87 -28.82
C ALA A 394 13.91 -11.55 -29.05
N GLN A 395 14.33 -10.28 -28.93
CA GLN A 395 15.74 -9.89 -29.01
C GLN A 395 16.58 -10.45 -27.86
N GLU A 396 16.08 -10.47 -26.63
CA GLU A 396 16.78 -11.06 -25.48
C GLU A 396 16.98 -12.57 -25.64
N ILE A 397 15.93 -13.30 -26.04
CA ILE A 397 16.04 -14.73 -26.34
C ILE A 397 17.05 -14.99 -27.46
N LEU A 398 17.06 -14.14 -28.49
CA LEU A 398 18.06 -14.23 -29.56
C LEU A 398 19.48 -13.93 -29.04
N HIS A 399 19.64 -12.94 -28.16
CA HIS A 399 20.94 -12.61 -27.57
C HIS A 399 21.45 -13.70 -26.63
N GLU A 400 20.58 -14.32 -25.83
CA GLU A 400 20.90 -15.49 -25.01
C GLU A 400 21.26 -16.69 -25.88
N GLN A 401 20.57 -16.91 -26.99
CA GLN A 401 20.90 -17.96 -27.96
C GLN A 401 22.24 -17.70 -28.67
N GLU A 402 22.55 -16.45 -29.01
CA GLU A 402 23.84 -16.04 -29.57
C GLU A 402 24.97 -16.26 -28.55
N MET A 403 24.78 -15.85 -27.29
CA MET A 403 25.74 -16.08 -26.20
C MET A 403 25.93 -17.58 -25.90
N ALA A 404 24.86 -18.38 -25.97
CA ALA A 404 24.92 -19.83 -25.84
C ALA A 404 25.66 -20.48 -27.02
N ASN A 405 25.45 -19.99 -28.24
CA ASN A 405 26.15 -20.48 -29.43
C ASN A 405 27.64 -20.06 -29.45
N ASP A 406 28.00 -18.85 -29.02
CA ASP A 406 29.40 -18.41 -28.90
C ASP A 406 30.17 -19.17 -27.81
N SER A 407 29.47 -19.64 -26.76
CA SER A 407 30.07 -20.53 -25.75
C SER A 407 30.31 -21.97 -26.24
N SER A 408 29.87 -22.30 -27.46
CA SER A 408 29.96 -23.64 -28.06
C SER A 408 31.05 -23.78 -29.14
N ASP A 409 31.94 -22.79 -29.31
CA ASP A 409 33.01 -22.83 -30.31
C ASP A 409 34.29 -23.54 -29.75
N PRO A 410 34.68 -24.73 -30.24
CA PRO A 410 35.77 -25.53 -29.68
C PRO A 410 37.14 -25.10 -30.24
N LYS A 411 37.57 -23.86 -30.04
CA LYS A 411 38.95 -23.42 -30.35
C LYS A 411 39.50 -22.35 -29.40
N SER A 412 39.67 -22.70 -28.13
CA SER A 412 40.80 -22.17 -27.33
C SER A 412 41.08 -23.11 -26.15
N THR A 413 41.87 -24.15 -26.42
CA THR A 413 42.40 -25.03 -25.37
C THR A 413 43.61 -24.33 -24.73
N VAL A 414 43.42 -23.72 -23.56
CA VAL A 414 44.48 -23.59 -22.56
C VAL A 414 44.00 -24.32 -21.32
N ALA A 415 44.56 -25.50 -21.12
CA ALA A 415 44.23 -26.40 -20.03
C ALA A 415 44.63 -25.81 -18.68
N LEU A 416 43.70 -25.84 -17.71
CA LEU A 416 43.99 -25.99 -16.28
C LEU A 416 42.76 -26.62 -15.62
N GLY A 417 42.97 -27.82 -15.07
CA GLY A 417 41.94 -28.81 -14.78
C GLY A 417 41.11 -28.58 -13.53
N VAL A 418 39.90 -29.13 -13.57
CA VAL A 418 39.00 -29.37 -12.43
C VAL A 418 38.60 -30.85 -12.50
N PRO A 419 38.62 -31.61 -11.38
CA PRO A 419 38.44 -33.06 -11.40
C PRO A 419 36.97 -33.48 -11.58
N SER A 420 36.76 -34.54 -12.35
CA SER A 420 35.45 -35.16 -12.62
C SER A 420 34.78 -35.74 -11.36
N PRO A 421 33.44 -35.66 -11.22
CA PRO A 421 32.72 -36.47 -10.26
C PRO A 421 32.42 -37.86 -10.85
N VAL A 422 32.92 -38.89 -10.18
CA VAL A 422 32.64 -40.31 -10.45
C VAL A 422 31.20 -40.62 -10.00
N ILE A 423 30.44 -41.23 -10.91
CA ILE A 423 29.12 -41.83 -10.61
C ILE A 423 29.37 -43.15 -9.84
N LEU A 424 28.78 -43.28 -8.66
CA LEU A 424 28.73 -44.52 -7.88
C LEU A 424 27.27 -44.95 -7.69
N ASP A 425 26.94 -46.15 -8.16
CA ASP A 425 25.75 -46.93 -7.78
C ASP A 425 26.24 -48.12 -6.90
N PRO A 426 25.46 -48.60 -5.91
CA PRO A 426 25.97 -49.20 -4.70
C PRO A 426 26.06 -50.73 -4.81
N ARG A 427 27.20 -51.29 -4.42
CA ARG A 427 27.29 -52.63 -3.83
C ARG A 427 28.65 -52.79 -3.14
N ASP A 428 28.56 -53.37 -1.96
CA ASP A 428 29.60 -54.02 -1.18
C ASP A 428 30.51 -53.16 -0.30
N ARG A 429 30.43 -53.52 0.98
CA ARG A 429 31.19 -53.09 2.15
C ARG A 429 32.63 -53.60 2.03
N GLU A 430 33.60 -52.83 2.54
CA GLU A 430 34.49 -53.18 3.67
C GLU A 430 35.83 -52.41 3.64
N VAL A 431 36.07 -51.68 4.75
CA VAL A 431 37.30 -51.69 5.58
C VAL A 431 38.60 -51.00 5.09
N SER A 432 39.09 -50.13 6.01
CA SER A 432 40.49 -49.82 6.42
C SER A 432 41.26 -48.59 5.88
N VAL A 433 41.87 -47.91 6.85
CA VAL A 433 42.77 -46.74 6.92
C VAL A 433 44.26 -47.23 6.89
N PRO A 434 45.35 -46.44 7.11
CA PRO A 434 45.88 -45.11 6.70
C PRO A 434 47.33 -45.22 6.06
N PRO A 435 48.38 -44.40 6.37
CA PRO A 435 48.79 -43.09 5.79
C PRO A 435 50.27 -43.03 5.28
N SER A 436 50.77 -41.86 4.82
CA SER A 436 51.95 -41.12 5.38
C SER A 436 52.83 -40.30 4.38
N THR A 437 53.16 -39.05 4.80
CA THR A 437 54.46 -38.29 4.74
C THR A 437 55.20 -38.06 3.40
N ALA A 438 55.96 -36.99 3.13
CA ALA A 438 56.36 -35.73 3.78
C ALA A 438 57.28 -34.92 2.80
N SER A 439 57.37 -33.59 2.99
CA SER A 439 58.56 -32.68 2.81
C SER A 439 59.23 -32.57 1.41
N ALA A 440 59.88 -31.50 0.91
CA ALA A 440 60.43 -30.25 1.45
C ALA A 440 60.64 -29.22 0.29
N GLN A 441 60.90 -27.96 0.67
CA GLN A 441 61.34 -26.77 -0.11
C GLN A 441 62.76 -26.92 -0.75
N PRO A 442 63.47 -25.89 -1.30
CA PRO A 442 63.16 -24.46 -1.61
C PRO A 442 63.64 -23.93 -3.01
N SER A 443 63.37 -22.63 -3.23
CA SER A 443 63.78 -21.62 -4.25
C SER A 443 65.32 -21.45 -4.44
N PRO A 444 65.92 -20.43 -5.16
CA PRO A 444 65.38 -19.24 -5.87
C PRO A 444 66.12 -18.75 -7.18
N SER A 445 65.61 -17.65 -7.76
CA SER A 445 66.31 -16.47 -8.36
C SER A 445 67.11 -16.54 -9.69
N GLY A 446 66.99 -15.48 -10.52
CA GLY A 446 68.03 -15.04 -11.47
C GLY A 446 67.55 -14.23 -12.68
N ILE A 447 68.23 -13.12 -12.99
CA ILE A 447 67.86 -11.99 -13.88
C ILE A 447 68.76 -11.94 -15.16
N SER A 448 68.33 -11.16 -16.19
CA SER A 448 69.12 -10.40 -17.23
C SER A 448 69.40 -11.04 -18.61
N THR A 449 68.93 -10.39 -19.71
CA THR A 449 69.67 -9.60 -20.78
C THR A 449 70.29 -10.47 -21.88
N LEU A 450 70.49 -10.15 -23.17
CA LEU A 450 70.25 -9.07 -24.16
C LEU A 450 70.75 -9.63 -25.53
N ASP A 451 70.44 -8.95 -26.65
CA ASP A 451 71.19 -8.92 -27.95
C ASP A 451 71.15 -10.15 -28.89
N GLU A 452 71.26 -10.11 -30.25
CA GLU A 452 71.28 -9.09 -31.31
C GLU A 452 71.18 -9.81 -32.71
N LYS A 453 70.75 -9.08 -33.76
CA LYS A 453 71.19 -9.10 -35.18
C LYS A 453 70.83 -10.21 -36.23
N GLN A 454 70.15 -9.70 -37.28
CA GLN A 454 70.48 -9.70 -38.74
C GLN A 454 70.37 -10.96 -39.63
N GLY A 455 69.71 -10.79 -40.80
CA GLY A 455 70.19 -11.38 -42.07
C GLY A 455 69.16 -11.88 -43.10
N LEU A 456 68.72 -10.98 -43.99
CA LEU A 456 68.24 -11.11 -45.39
C LEU A 456 68.09 -12.49 -46.09
N GLY A 457 67.00 -12.64 -46.85
CA GLY A 457 66.90 -13.59 -47.99
C GLY A 457 65.54 -13.59 -48.70
N LEU A 458 65.45 -12.94 -49.87
CA LEU A 458 64.33 -12.98 -50.82
C LEU A 458 64.13 -14.38 -51.44
N ALA A 459 62.87 -14.83 -51.61
CA ALA A 459 62.35 -15.36 -52.88
C ALA A 459 60.85 -15.74 -52.85
N ASN A 460 60.19 -15.35 -53.93
CA ASN A 460 59.00 -15.91 -54.59
C ASN A 460 57.58 -15.66 -54.07
N VAL A 461 56.97 -14.76 -54.85
CA VAL A 461 55.59 -14.34 -55.00
C VAL A 461 54.85 -15.28 -55.99
N ASN A 462 53.52 -15.33 -55.83
CA ASN A 462 52.45 -15.84 -56.71
C ASN A 462 51.98 -17.29 -56.53
N SER A 463 50.79 -17.44 -55.92
CA SER A 463 49.58 -17.73 -56.71
C SER A 463 48.30 -17.66 -55.85
N LEU A 464 47.22 -17.18 -56.47
CA LEU A 464 45.80 -17.28 -56.10
C LEU A 464 45.17 -16.07 -55.37
N LEU A 465 44.91 -15.03 -56.17
CA LEU A 465 43.71 -14.18 -56.06
C LEU A 465 42.47 -14.92 -56.60
N PRO A 466 41.25 -14.49 -56.24
CA PRO A 466 40.44 -13.80 -57.23
C PRO A 466 39.87 -12.44 -56.78
N ASN A 467 39.37 -11.74 -57.80
CA ASN A 467 39.18 -10.29 -58.00
C ASN A 467 38.11 -9.55 -57.16
N PRO A 468 38.17 -8.20 -57.17
CA PRO A 468 37.21 -7.29 -56.52
C PRO A 468 36.06 -6.87 -57.45
N ALA A 469 34.86 -6.69 -56.91
CA ALA A 469 33.76 -5.97 -57.56
C ALA A 469 33.01 -5.11 -56.53
N SER A 470 32.64 -3.91 -56.97
CA SER A 470 32.20 -2.72 -56.23
C SER A 470 30.79 -2.82 -55.60
N PRO A 471 30.41 -1.86 -54.73
CA PRO A 471 29.32 -1.99 -53.77
C PRO A 471 27.95 -1.65 -54.37
N ALA A 472 26.98 -2.55 -54.19
CA ALA A 472 25.57 -2.27 -54.44
C ALA A 472 24.77 -2.65 -53.19
N GLU A 473 24.01 -1.66 -52.71
CA GLU A 473 22.93 -1.71 -51.72
C GLU A 473 22.35 -3.11 -51.49
N LYS A 474 22.66 -3.71 -50.33
CA LYS A 474 21.75 -4.64 -49.66
C LYS A 474 21.19 -3.95 -48.44
N ALA A 475 19.95 -3.49 -48.58
CA ALA A 475 19.11 -3.06 -47.49
C ALA A 475 19.17 -4.08 -46.34
N LYS A 476 19.21 -3.57 -45.10
CA LYS A 476 18.91 -4.35 -43.90
C LYS A 476 17.56 -5.05 -44.11
N GLU A 477 17.57 -6.33 -44.46
CA GLU A 477 16.38 -7.16 -44.34
C GLU A 477 16.05 -7.26 -42.85
N MET A 478 14.95 -6.64 -42.45
CA MET A 478 14.29 -6.95 -41.18
C MET A 478 14.00 -8.45 -41.16
N PRO A 479 14.18 -9.14 -40.01
CA PRO A 479 13.67 -10.50 -39.88
C PRO A 479 12.16 -10.48 -40.16
N PRO A 480 11.60 -11.50 -40.84
CA PRO A 480 10.17 -11.57 -41.06
C PRO A 480 9.43 -11.57 -39.71
N PRO A 481 8.21 -11.00 -39.62
CA PRO A 481 7.42 -11.11 -38.41
C PRO A 481 7.20 -12.60 -38.10
N LEU A 482 7.45 -12.99 -36.84
CA LEU A 482 7.02 -14.27 -36.26
C LEU A 482 5.48 -14.31 -36.22
N SER A 483 4.82 -14.35 -37.37
CA SER A 483 3.35 -14.33 -37.48
C SER A 483 2.73 -15.69 -37.80
N ASN A 484 3.51 -16.78 -37.83
CA ASN A 484 3.02 -18.11 -38.19
C ASN A 484 3.49 -19.22 -37.23
N ILE A 485 3.45 -18.99 -35.92
CA ILE A 485 3.19 -20.11 -35.01
C ILE A 485 1.66 -20.21 -34.94
N PRO A 486 1.04 -21.32 -35.34
CA PRO A 486 -0.39 -21.51 -35.09
C PRO A 486 -0.59 -21.37 -33.58
N GLU A 487 -1.30 -20.33 -33.13
CA GLU A 487 -1.82 -20.32 -31.77
C GLU A 487 -2.59 -21.65 -31.62
N PRO A 488 -2.29 -22.48 -30.61
CA PRO A 488 -3.09 -23.66 -30.38
C PRO A 488 -4.54 -23.20 -30.26
N GLU A 489 -5.42 -23.80 -31.06
CA GLU A 489 -6.85 -23.48 -31.12
C GLU A 489 -7.44 -23.71 -29.72
N ASN A 490 -7.39 -22.65 -28.91
CA ASN A 490 -7.66 -22.75 -27.49
C ASN A 490 -9.17 -22.54 -27.31
N ASP A 491 -9.88 -23.63 -27.01
CA ASP A 491 -11.29 -23.59 -26.67
C ASP A 491 -11.52 -22.51 -25.59
N LYS A 492 -12.37 -21.52 -25.88
CA LYS A 492 -12.66 -20.40 -24.96
C LYS A 492 -13.15 -20.94 -23.61
N THR A 493 -12.30 -20.89 -22.58
CA THR A 493 -12.64 -21.18 -21.18
C THR A 493 -13.15 -19.93 -20.46
N LEU A 494 -13.88 -20.08 -19.36
CA LEU A 494 -14.32 -18.94 -18.54
C LEU A 494 -13.12 -18.15 -17.99
N GLU A 495 -12.03 -18.80 -17.64
CA GLU A 495 -10.76 -18.15 -17.28
C GLU A 495 -10.22 -17.32 -18.45
N SER A 496 -10.10 -17.88 -19.65
CA SER A 496 -9.64 -17.13 -20.83
C SER A 496 -10.59 -15.97 -21.18
N LEU A 497 -11.90 -16.16 -20.98
CA LEU A 497 -12.92 -15.13 -21.18
C LEU A 497 -12.80 -14.03 -20.12
N ALA A 498 -12.59 -14.39 -18.86
CA ALA A 498 -12.42 -13.43 -17.78
C ALA A 498 -11.14 -12.61 -17.96
N ILE A 499 -10.02 -13.25 -18.29
CA ILE A 499 -8.74 -12.58 -18.56
C ILE A 499 -8.86 -11.68 -19.79
N SER A 500 -9.45 -12.16 -20.89
CA SER A 500 -9.64 -11.34 -22.10
C SER A 500 -10.61 -10.19 -21.87
N THR A 501 -11.68 -10.40 -21.09
CA THR A 501 -12.62 -9.34 -20.70
C THR A 501 -11.94 -8.31 -19.80
N TYR A 502 -11.17 -8.75 -18.81
CA TYR A 502 -10.41 -7.85 -17.93
C TYR A 502 -9.39 -7.02 -18.70
N ARG A 503 -8.63 -7.66 -19.60
CA ARG A 503 -7.70 -6.97 -20.51
C ARG A 503 -8.43 -5.97 -21.41
N TRP A 504 -9.55 -6.36 -21.98
CA TRP A 504 -10.38 -5.48 -22.79
C TRP A 504 -10.88 -4.28 -21.97
N LEU A 505 -11.28 -4.48 -20.71
CA LEU A 505 -11.67 -3.41 -19.79
C LEU A 505 -10.49 -2.47 -19.49
N GLN A 506 -9.31 -2.99 -19.17
CA GLN A 506 -8.10 -2.19 -18.94
C GLN A 506 -7.73 -1.32 -20.16
N GLU A 507 -7.84 -1.86 -21.37
CA GLU A 507 -7.51 -1.12 -22.60
C GLU A 507 -8.59 -0.11 -22.99
N THR A 508 -9.86 -0.43 -22.73
CA THR A 508 -11.01 0.40 -23.15
C THR A 508 -11.33 1.49 -22.13
N PHE A 509 -11.18 1.18 -20.84
CA PHE A 509 -11.48 2.04 -19.71
C PHE A 509 -10.32 2.04 -18.72
N PRO A 510 -9.14 2.58 -19.11
CA PRO A 510 -7.94 2.55 -18.28
C PRO A 510 -8.16 3.24 -16.93
N THR A 511 -8.78 4.42 -16.93
CA THR A 511 -9.08 5.18 -15.70
C THR A 511 -10.00 4.38 -14.77
N VAL A 512 -11.16 3.92 -15.24
CA VAL A 512 -12.12 3.14 -14.42
C VAL A 512 -11.44 1.89 -13.86
N THR A 513 -10.67 1.19 -14.69
CA THR A 513 -10.02 -0.05 -14.26
C THR A 513 -8.95 0.24 -13.21
N ALA A 514 -8.13 1.28 -13.39
CA ALA A 514 -7.16 1.73 -12.40
C ALA A 514 -7.85 2.09 -11.07
N VAL A 515 -8.93 2.88 -11.11
CA VAL A 515 -9.70 3.25 -9.92
C VAL A 515 -10.24 2.02 -9.19
N VAL A 516 -10.89 1.10 -9.93
CA VAL A 516 -11.44 -0.14 -9.36
C VAL A 516 -10.33 -1.02 -8.76
N THR A 517 -9.16 -1.12 -9.38
CA THR A 517 -8.04 -1.90 -8.81
C THR A 517 -7.41 -1.29 -7.56
N HIS A 518 -7.54 0.03 -7.39
CA HIS A 518 -7.04 0.75 -6.22
C HIS A 518 -8.10 0.96 -5.13
N MET A 519 -9.36 0.64 -5.40
CA MET A 519 -10.41 0.74 -4.40
C MET A 519 -10.16 -0.22 -3.23
N PRO A 520 -10.41 0.24 -1.98
CA PRO A 520 -10.15 -0.53 -0.77
C PRO A 520 -11.24 -1.59 -0.51
N PHE A 521 -11.62 -2.39 -1.52
CA PHE A 521 -12.61 -3.46 -1.36
C PHE A 521 -12.28 -4.45 -0.24
N PRO A 522 -11.01 -4.84 0.01
CA PRO A 522 -10.66 -5.68 1.14
C PRO A 522 -11.04 -5.10 2.52
N LEU A 523 -11.21 -3.77 2.62
CA LEU A 523 -11.63 -3.12 3.86
C LEU A 523 -13.05 -3.50 4.26
N VAL A 524 -13.94 -3.69 3.29
CA VAL A 524 -15.37 -3.91 3.55
C VAL A 524 -15.61 -5.17 4.40
N PRO A 525 -15.17 -6.38 3.99
CA PRO A 525 -15.33 -7.57 4.81
C PRO A 525 -14.55 -7.47 6.14
N PHE A 526 -13.40 -6.80 6.15
CA PHE A 526 -12.64 -6.56 7.38
C PHE A 526 -13.41 -5.69 8.38
N ALA A 527 -13.96 -4.56 7.93
CA ALA A 527 -14.69 -3.62 8.77
C ALA A 527 -15.93 -4.29 9.36
N PHE A 528 -16.73 -4.98 8.54
CA PHE A 528 -17.88 -5.75 9.02
C PHE A 528 -17.48 -6.81 10.04
N ALA A 529 -16.42 -7.59 9.76
CA ALA A 529 -15.96 -8.59 10.71
C ALA A 529 -15.51 -7.95 12.04
N MET A 530 -14.79 -6.82 11.99
CA MET A 530 -14.41 -6.09 13.20
C MET A 530 -15.61 -5.51 13.95
N PHE A 531 -16.65 -5.03 13.27
CA PHE A 531 -17.89 -4.59 13.92
C PHE A 531 -18.59 -5.75 14.64
N ILE A 532 -18.68 -6.91 14.00
CA ILE A 532 -19.27 -8.13 14.60
C ILE A 532 -18.44 -8.57 15.81
N LEU A 533 -17.10 -8.61 15.69
CA LEU A 533 -16.19 -8.95 16.77
C LEU A 533 -16.30 -7.99 17.97
N VAL A 534 -16.41 -6.68 17.74
CA VAL A 534 -16.60 -5.71 18.84
C VAL A 534 -18.00 -5.85 19.44
N GLN A 535 -19.03 -6.06 18.63
CA GLN A 535 -20.38 -6.31 19.14
C GLN A 535 -20.45 -7.59 19.96
N ALA A 536 -19.68 -8.62 19.58
CA ALA A 536 -19.51 -9.82 20.38
C ALA A 536 -18.90 -9.52 21.76
N LEU A 537 -17.86 -8.68 21.83
CA LEU A 537 -17.29 -8.27 23.11
C LEU A 537 -18.32 -7.52 23.97
N ALA A 538 -19.15 -6.68 23.36
CA ALA A 538 -20.22 -5.95 24.04
C ALA A 538 -21.26 -6.90 24.62
N THR A 539 -21.82 -7.82 23.83
CA THR A 539 -22.85 -8.74 24.36
C THR A 539 -22.32 -9.70 25.42
N LYS A 540 -20.99 -9.92 25.47
CA LYS A 540 -20.31 -10.78 26.44
C LYS A 540 -19.79 -10.08 27.70
N GLY A 541 -20.01 -8.78 27.87
CA GLY A 541 -19.67 -8.07 29.10
C GLY A 541 -18.26 -7.47 29.14
N TRP A 542 -17.47 -7.57 28.06
CA TRP A 542 -16.07 -7.10 28.06
C TRP A 542 -15.98 -5.58 27.90
N ILE A 543 -16.88 -4.96 27.14
CA ILE A 543 -16.90 -3.52 26.94
C ILE A 543 -17.21 -2.80 28.25
N GLU A 544 -18.10 -3.36 29.06
CA GLU A 544 -18.46 -2.90 30.40
C GLU A 544 -17.25 -2.95 31.34
N VAL A 545 -16.48 -4.05 31.31
CA VAL A 545 -15.23 -4.15 32.10
C VAL A 545 -14.24 -3.06 31.69
N PHE A 546 -14.07 -2.82 30.38
CA PHE A 546 -13.19 -1.76 29.89
C PHE A 546 -13.72 -0.38 30.28
N ALA A 547 -15.03 -0.15 30.24
CA ALA A 547 -15.66 1.10 30.62
C ALA A 547 -15.54 1.39 32.13
N TYR A 548 -15.66 0.38 33.00
CA TYR A 548 -15.37 0.54 34.44
C TYR A 548 -13.89 0.83 34.69
N GLY A 549 -12.99 0.18 33.94
CA GLY A 549 -11.55 0.49 33.99
C GLY A 549 -11.26 1.94 33.58
N TRP A 550 -11.92 2.39 32.51
CA TRP A 550 -11.84 3.76 32.02
C TRP A 550 -12.41 4.76 33.03
N ASP A 551 -13.56 4.47 33.62
CA ASP A 551 -14.16 5.27 34.68
C ASP A 551 -13.19 5.48 35.85
N HIS A 552 -12.58 4.40 36.35
CA HIS A 552 -11.62 4.49 37.44
C HIS A 552 -10.40 5.35 37.06
N TRP A 553 -9.90 5.20 35.83
CA TRP A 553 -8.80 6.01 35.32
C TRP A 553 -9.15 7.50 35.30
N VAL A 554 -10.30 7.86 34.73
CA VAL A 554 -10.74 9.26 34.64
C VAL A 554 -11.00 9.85 36.02
N ASN A 555 -11.63 9.10 36.93
CA ASN A 555 -11.87 9.56 38.30
C ASN A 555 -10.59 9.82 39.10
N ARG A 556 -9.49 9.12 38.78
CA ARG A 556 -8.18 9.32 39.42
C ARG A 556 -7.36 10.44 38.81
N THR A 557 -7.47 10.64 37.50
CA THR A 557 -6.53 11.48 36.73
C THR A 557 -7.15 12.78 36.23
N GLY A 558 -8.48 12.90 36.29
CA GLY A 558 -9.23 14.06 35.81
C GLY A 558 -9.13 14.27 34.30
N THR A 559 -9.52 15.45 33.83
CA THR A 559 -9.59 15.77 32.40
C THR A 559 -8.23 15.63 31.67
N ILE A 560 -7.13 16.02 32.33
CA ILE A 560 -5.79 15.93 31.70
C ILE A 560 -5.41 14.46 31.48
N GLY A 561 -5.67 13.59 32.45
CA GLY A 561 -5.43 12.17 32.29
C GLY A 561 -6.43 11.48 31.37
N ALA A 562 -7.64 12.02 31.21
CA ALA A 562 -8.58 11.57 30.18
C ALA A 562 -8.00 11.83 28.77
N ILE A 563 -7.42 13.02 28.52
CA ILE A 563 -6.75 13.34 27.25
C ILE A 563 -5.51 12.44 27.06
N GLY A 564 -4.55 12.49 27.98
CA GLY A 564 -3.31 11.72 27.84
C GLY A 564 -3.57 10.21 27.74
N GLY A 565 -4.47 9.69 28.58
CA GLY A 565 -4.84 8.28 28.63
C GLY A 565 -5.57 7.82 27.36
N MET A 566 -6.56 8.58 26.89
CA MET A 566 -7.31 8.20 25.69
C MET A 566 -6.45 8.32 24.43
N GLY A 567 -5.63 9.37 24.33
CA GLY A 567 -4.66 9.51 23.23
C GLY A 567 -3.67 8.34 23.18
N PHE A 568 -3.08 7.98 24.33
CA PHE A 568 -2.16 6.86 24.44
C PHE A 568 -2.83 5.51 24.10
N LEU A 569 -4.00 5.25 24.68
CA LEU A 569 -4.75 4.03 24.44
C LEU A 569 -5.13 3.90 22.96
N SER A 570 -5.56 4.99 22.34
CA SER A 570 -5.89 5.02 20.91
C SER A 570 -4.69 4.69 20.02
N VAL A 571 -3.51 5.27 20.28
CA VAL A 571 -2.30 4.98 19.49
C VAL A 571 -1.89 3.51 19.63
N ILE A 572 -1.87 2.97 20.86
CA ILE A 572 -1.48 1.58 21.07
C ILE A 572 -2.48 0.63 20.43
N LEU A 573 -3.77 0.85 20.65
CA LEU A 573 -4.80 -0.01 20.12
C LEU A 573 -4.84 0.03 18.59
N CYS A 574 -4.48 1.13 17.92
CA CYS A 574 -4.37 1.12 16.45
C CYS A 574 -3.46 0.00 15.94
N ASN A 575 -2.38 -0.32 16.66
CA ASN A 575 -1.46 -1.41 16.31
C ASN A 575 -2.06 -2.79 16.59
N PHE A 576 -2.92 -2.90 17.60
CA PHE A 576 -3.40 -4.19 18.13
C PHE A 576 -4.82 -4.53 17.67
N ALA A 577 -5.79 -3.63 17.75
CA ALA A 577 -7.19 -3.82 17.39
C ALA A 577 -7.42 -3.75 15.85
N GLY A 578 -6.52 -4.38 15.10
CA GLY A 578 -6.63 -4.66 13.68
C GLY A 578 -6.20 -3.48 12.81
N THR A 579 -6.81 -2.31 13.02
CA THR A 579 -6.48 -1.04 12.36
C THR A 579 -6.99 0.13 13.22
N ASN A 580 -6.73 1.36 12.79
CA ASN A 580 -7.38 2.56 13.28
C ASN A 580 -8.93 2.50 13.27
N ILE A 581 -9.55 1.82 12.29
CA ILE A 581 -11.01 1.62 12.25
C ILE A 581 -11.48 0.73 13.41
N GLY A 582 -10.87 -0.45 13.58
CA GLY A 582 -11.23 -1.38 14.66
C GLY A 582 -11.05 -0.76 16.05
N THR A 583 -10.00 0.05 16.23
CA THR A 583 -9.76 0.82 17.45
C THR A 583 -10.85 1.84 17.72
N THR A 584 -11.23 2.61 16.69
CA THR A 584 -12.27 3.63 16.82
C THR A 584 -13.60 3.00 17.23
N ILE A 585 -13.96 1.86 16.64
CA ILE A 585 -15.18 1.12 16.98
C ILE A 585 -15.12 0.68 18.44
N LEU A 586 -14.05 -0.01 18.85
CA LEU A 586 -13.89 -0.51 20.21
C LEU A 586 -13.97 0.61 21.25
N LEU A 587 -13.18 1.67 21.08
CA LEU A 587 -13.13 2.77 22.04
C LEU A 587 -14.41 3.61 22.05
N SER A 588 -15.08 3.79 20.90
CA SER A 588 -16.37 4.48 20.87
C SER A 588 -17.42 3.73 21.69
N ARG A 589 -17.44 2.38 21.62
CA ARG A 589 -18.33 1.55 22.44
C ARG A 589 -17.99 1.64 23.92
N VAL A 590 -16.70 1.64 24.28
CA VAL A 590 -16.26 1.84 25.67
C VAL A 590 -16.72 3.19 26.22
N VAL A 591 -16.59 4.27 25.45
CA VAL A 591 -17.04 5.61 25.86
C VAL A 591 -18.58 5.70 25.93
N GLN A 592 -19.32 5.08 25.01
CA GLN A 592 -20.79 4.99 25.09
C GLN A 592 -21.24 4.24 26.35
N THR A 593 -20.62 3.10 26.67
CA THR A 593 -20.91 2.36 27.90
C THR A 593 -20.51 3.16 29.14
N TRP A 594 -19.42 3.93 29.08
CA TRP A 594 -19.01 4.84 30.16
C TRP A 594 -20.07 5.93 30.43
N GLN A 595 -20.72 6.46 29.38
CA GLN A 595 -21.89 7.35 29.54
C GLN A 595 -23.04 6.63 30.26
N SER A 596 -23.40 5.42 29.83
CA SER A 596 -24.47 4.64 30.44
C SER A 596 -24.21 4.31 31.92
N ILE A 597 -22.96 4.07 32.31
CA ILE A 597 -22.57 3.88 33.72
C ILE A 597 -22.85 5.14 34.55
N HIS A 598 -22.52 6.32 34.01
CA HIS A 598 -22.73 7.60 34.71
C HIS A 598 -24.21 7.97 34.82
N GLU A 599 -24.99 7.71 33.77
CA GLU A 599 -26.44 7.88 33.78
C GLU A 599 -27.10 6.97 34.83
N ALA A 600 -26.66 5.70 34.92
CA ALA A 600 -27.18 4.76 35.91
C ALA A 600 -26.79 5.13 37.36
N ASN A 601 -25.59 5.66 37.57
CA ASN A 601 -25.09 6.05 38.89
C ASN A 601 -25.56 7.45 39.33
N GLY A 602 -26.17 8.24 38.44
CA GLY A 602 -26.58 9.61 38.72
C GLY A 602 -25.41 10.58 38.91
N THR A 603 -24.22 10.23 38.45
CA THR A 603 -23.01 11.08 38.51
C THR A 603 -22.77 11.68 37.13
N PRO A 604 -22.99 12.99 36.91
CA PRO A 604 -22.81 13.57 35.58
C PRO A 604 -21.33 13.66 35.19
N ILE A 605 -21.03 13.33 33.93
CA ILE A 605 -19.72 13.62 33.34
C ILE A 605 -19.70 15.11 32.96
N SER A 606 -18.65 15.84 33.35
CA SER A 606 -18.47 17.24 32.92
C SER A 606 -18.31 17.35 31.39
N ASP A 607 -18.85 18.41 30.78
CA ASP A 607 -18.69 18.74 29.36
C ASP A 607 -17.22 18.71 28.94
N ARG A 608 -16.36 19.38 29.72
CA ARG A 608 -14.92 19.37 29.52
C ARG A 608 -14.33 17.95 29.40
N THR A 609 -14.59 17.08 30.37
CA THR A 609 -13.98 15.73 30.42
C THR A 609 -14.54 14.79 29.36
N PHE A 610 -15.84 14.89 29.06
CA PHE A 610 -16.45 14.09 28.01
C PHE A 610 -15.84 14.41 26.64
N TRP A 611 -15.85 15.68 26.24
CA TRP A 611 -15.34 16.09 24.94
C TRP A 611 -13.82 16.05 24.84
N ALA A 612 -13.10 16.27 25.94
CA ALA A 612 -11.67 15.96 26.04
C ALA A 612 -11.39 14.50 25.65
N THR A 613 -12.18 13.56 26.16
CA THR A 613 -12.04 12.13 25.86
C THR A 613 -12.32 11.85 24.39
N VAL A 614 -13.43 12.36 23.86
CA VAL A 614 -13.86 12.13 22.47
C VAL A 614 -12.87 12.71 21.46
N TYR A 615 -12.44 13.97 21.61
CA TYR A 615 -11.48 14.56 20.67
C TYR A 615 -10.06 14.03 20.85
N SER A 616 -9.68 13.63 22.06
CA SER A 616 -8.39 12.95 22.26
C SER A 616 -8.38 11.57 21.61
N MET A 617 -9.51 10.86 21.60
CA MET A 617 -9.66 9.64 20.83
C MET A 617 -9.52 9.92 19.35
N ALA A 618 -10.20 10.96 18.83
CA ALA A 618 -10.10 11.38 17.43
C ALA A 618 -8.64 11.66 17.00
N LEU A 619 -7.88 12.41 17.80
CA LEU A 619 -6.45 12.64 17.56
C LEU A 619 -5.67 11.31 17.58
N GLY A 620 -5.87 10.51 18.63
CA GLY A 620 -5.12 9.28 18.84
C GLY A 620 -5.35 8.21 17.75
N VAL A 621 -6.58 8.05 17.24
CA VAL A 621 -6.87 7.07 16.18
C VAL A 621 -6.36 7.51 14.80
N ASN A 622 -6.32 8.83 14.53
CA ASN A 622 -5.72 9.34 13.30
C ASN A 622 -4.21 9.28 13.35
N TYR A 623 -3.60 9.68 14.48
CA TYR A 623 -2.15 9.68 14.59
C TYR A 623 -1.61 8.25 14.76
N GLY A 624 -2.36 7.39 15.45
CA GLY A 624 -2.08 5.96 15.57
C GLY A 624 -1.97 5.24 14.22
N ALA A 625 -2.60 5.76 13.16
CA ALA A 625 -2.54 5.20 11.82
C ALA A 625 -1.12 5.15 11.22
N PHE A 626 -0.22 6.04 11.64
CA PHE A 626 1.18 6.07 11.21
C PHE A 626 2.16 5.63 12.31
N SER A 627 1.68 4.89 13.31
CA SER A 627 2.49 4.47 14.46
C SER A 627 3.45 3.30 14.13
N THR A 628 3.59 2.31 15.03
CA THR A 628 4.69 1.35 14.99
C THR A 628 4.47 0.15 14.07
N ALA A 629 3.26 -0.09 13.59
CA ALA A 629 2.93 -1.23 12.73
C ALA A 629 2.31 -0.78 11.41
N PHE A 630 2.68 -1.46 10.31
CA PHE A 630 2.04 -1.24 9.00
C PHE A 630 0.55 -1.52 9.02
N SER A 631 0.13 -2.52 9.82
CA SER A 631 -1.28 -2.89 9.99
C SER A 631 -2.07 -1.84 10.77
N ALA A 632 -1.42 -0.86 11.40
CA ALA A 632 -2.13 0.17 12.16
C ALA A 632 -3.10 0.99 11.27
N SER A 633 -2.87 1.01 9.96
CA SER A 633 -3.81 1.53 8.97
C SER A 633 -3.71 0.77 7.65
N LEU A 634 -4.79 0.77 6.87
CA LEU A 634 -4.74 0.25 5.49
C LEU A 634 -3.79 1.05 4.60
N ALA A 635 -3.74 2.37 4.82
CA ALA A 635 -2.77 3.25 4.22
C ALA A 635 -1.33 2.76 4.45
N GLY A 636 -1.00 2.25 5.64
CA GLY A 636 0.31 1.67 5.96
C GLY A 636 0.63 0.41 5.16
N LEU A 637 -0.35 -0.48 4.97
CA LEU A 637 -0.20 -1.67 4.12
C LEU A 637 0.00 -1.29 2.65
N LEU A 638 -0.81 -0.36 2.13
CA LEU A 638 -0.70 0.15 0.77
C LEU A 638 0.67 0.82 0.53
N TRP A 639 1.10 1.65 1.48
CA TRP A 639 2.40 2.33 1.46
C TRP A 639 3.55 1.33 1.34
N ARG A 640 3.57 0.28 2.17
CA ARG A 640 4.59 -0.76 2.13
C ARG A 640 4.61 -1.47 0.77
N ASP A 641 3.45 -1.82 0.24
CA ASP A 641 3.33 -2.57 -1.02
C ASP A 641 3.74 -1.71 -2.23
N ILE A 642 3.46 -0.40 -2.22
CA ILE A 642 3.95 0.55 -3.24
C ILE A 642 5.48 0.62 -3.20
N LEU A 643 6.07 0.77 -2.02
CA LEU A 643 7.53 0.83 -1.89
C LEU A 643 8.21 -0.47 -2.31
N ALA A 644 7.63 -1.63 -1.96
CA ALA A 644 8.14 -2.92 -2.39
C ALA A 644 8.18 -3.06 -3.93
N ARG A 645 7.13 -2.57 -4.62
CA ARG A 645 7.11 -2.49 -6.11
C ARG A 645 8.17 -1.54 -6.67
N LYS A 646 8.66 -0.61 -5.87
CA LYS A 646 9.76 0.31 -6.21
C LYS A 646 11.09 -0.13 -5.61
N HIS A 647 11.22 -1.42 -5.28
CA HIS A 647 12.45 -2.02 -4.74
C HIS A 647 12.93 -1.41 -3.41
N ILE A 648 12.11 -0.57 -2.75
CA ILE A 648 12.37 -0.01 -1.44
C ILE A 648 11.72 -0.93 -0.40
N HIS A 649 12.52 -1.80 0.21
CA HIS A 649 12.05 -2.75 1.21
C HIS A 649 12.23 -2.17 2.61
N VAL A 650 11.12 -1.91 3.29
CA VAL A 650 11.11 -1.40 4.67
C VAL A 650 10.77 -2.53 5.63
N ARG A 651 11.67 -2.81 6.60
CA ARG A 651 11.39 -3.81 7.65
C ARG A 651 10.46 -3.21 8.71
N SER A 652 9.66 -4.04 9.37
CA SER A 652 8.74 -3.58 10.41
C SER A 652 9.44 -2.90 11.59
N LEU A 653 10.64 -3.35 11.96
CA LEU A 653 11.42 -2.69 13.01
C LEU A 653 11.92 -1.30 12.59
N ASP A 654 12.41 -1.17 11.35
CA ASP A 654 12.85 0.14 10.82
C ASP A 654 11.67 1.12 10.76
N PHE A 655 10.50 0.62 10.34
CA PHE A 655 9.25 1.37 10.37
C PHE A 655 8.89 1.85 11.77
N ALA A 656 8.89 0.95 12.75
CA ALA A 656 8.60 1.29 14.14
C ALA A 656 9.61 2.31 14.70
N MET A 657 10.91 2.11 14.46
CA MET A 657 11.97 2.97 14.99
C MET A 657 11.90 4.40 14.45
N VAL A 658 11.57 4.58 13.17
CA VAL A 658 11.46 5.92 12.58
C VAL A 658 10.15 6.59 13.00
N ASN A 659 9.03 5.87 13.05
CA ASN A 659 7.74 6.45 13.40
C ASN A 659 7.57 6.74 14.89
N LEU A 660 8.21 5.96 15.78
CA LEU A 660 8.09 6.15 17.24
C LEU A 660 8.38 7.58 17.73
N PRO A 661 9.49 8.24 17.33
CA PRO A 661 9.72 9.64 17.71
C PRO A 661 8.71 10.60 17.05
N ILE A 662 8.31 10.35 15.80
CA ILE A 662 7.33 11.18 15.07
C ILE A 662 5.98 11.16 15.80
N ILE A 663 5.48 9.97 16.16
CA ILE A 663 4.21 9.82 16.86
C ILE A 663 4.28 10.37 18.29
N ALA A 664 5.40 10.17 19.00
CA ALA A 664 5.57 10.69 20.35
C ALA A 664 5.49 12.23 20.38
N ILE A 665 6.19 12.90 19.46
CA ILE A 665 6.13 14.37 19.34
C ILE A 665 4.74 14.82 18.92
N SER A 666 4.15 14.17 17.90
CA SER A 666 2.83 14.54 17.38
C SER A 666 1.74 14.42 18.44
N MET A 667 1.73 13.33 19.21
CA MET A 667 0.77 13.12 20.30
C MET A 667 1.02 14.07 21.47
N ALA A 668 2.27 14.30 21.85
CA ALA A 668 2.58 15.23 22.93
C ALA A 668 2.07 16.64 22.61
N VAL A 669 2.30 17.13 21.39
CA VAL A 669 1.81 18.44 20.94
C VAL A 669 0.29 18.44 20.81
N GLY A 670 -0.29 17.46 20.11
CA GLY A 670 -1.73 17.37 19.90
C GLY A 670 -2.51 17.32 21.21
N CYS A 671 -2.09 16.50 22.16
CA CYS A 671 -2.70 16.43 23.49
C CYS A 671 -2.50 17.73 24.30
N ALA A 672 -1.31 18.34 24.26
CA ALA A 672 -1.07 19.59 24.98
C ALA A 672 -1.92 20.75 24.46
N VAL A 673 -2.09 20.85 23.14
CA VAL A 673 -2.96 21.85 22.51
C VAL A 673 -4.42 21.57 22.87
N LEU A 674 -4.86 20.31 22.79
CA LEU A 674 -6.22 19.94 23.15
C LEU A 674 -6.52 20.23 24.63
N VAL A 675 -5.56 20.03 25.53
CA VAL A 675 -5.69 20.45 26.94
C VAL A 675 -5.94 21.95 27.01
N GLY A 676 -5.12 22.77 26.34
CA GLY A 676 -5.32 24.22 26.32
C GLY A 676 -6.69 24.62 25.79
N GLU A 677 -7.09 24.06 24.64
CA GLU A 677 -8.36 24.35 23.97
C GLU A 677 -9.57 23.99 24.84
N VAL A 678 -9.60 22.79 25.40
CA VAL A 678 -10.73 22.29 26.18
C VAL A 678 -10.86 23.04 27.51
N TYR A 679 -9.78 23.50 28.13
CA TYR A 679 -9.85 24.34 29.33
C TYR A 679 -10.31 25.78 29.04
N ILE A 680 -10.11 26.27 27.82
CA ILE A 680 -10.56 27.60 27.39
C ILE A 680 -12.03 27.56 26.97
N MET A 681 -12.43 26.55 26.20
CA MET A 681 -13.74 26.51 25.54
C MET A 681 -14.84 25.84 26.36
N ARG A 682 -14.49 24.98 27.33
CA ARG A 682 -15.46 24.11 28.01
C ARG A 682 -15.40 24.24 29.52
N ASP A 683 -16.56 24.12 30.16
CA ASP A 683 -16.73 24.21 31.60
C ASP A 683 -17.01 22.85 32.25
N ASN A 684 -17.31 22.88 33.54
CA ASN A 684 -17.57 21.68 34.33
C ASN A 684 -19.06 21.36 34.46
N SER A 685 -19.95 22.00 33.68
CA SER A 685 -21.36 21.61 33.65
C SER A 685 -21.52 20.19 33.11
N PRO A 686 -22.63 19.49 33.39
CA PRO A 686 -22.90 18.20 32.75
C PRO A 686 -22.87 18.32 31.22
N TYR A 687 -22.28 17.35 30.51
CA TYR A 687 -22.15 17.40 29.04
C TYR A 687 -23.49 17.29 28.29
N ASN A 688 -24.53 16.81 28.98
CA ASN A 688 -25.88 16.60 28.47
C ASN A 688 -26.87 17.67 28.94
N SER A 689 -26.37 18.81 29.44
CA SER A 689 -27.18 19.93 29.95
C SER A 689 -27.86 20.74 28.86
#